data_AF-A0A7Y5BPZ5-F1
#
_entry.id   AF-A0A7Y5BPZ5-F1
#
_cell.length_a   1.000
_cell.length_b   1.000
_cell.length_c   1.000
_cell.angle_alpha   90.00
_cell.angle_beta   90.00
_cell.angle_gamma   90.00
#
_symmetry.space_group_name_H-M   'P 1'
#
loop_
_entity.id
_entity.type
_entity.pdbx_description
1 polymer ?
#
loop_
_entity_poly.entity_id
_entity_poly.type
_entity_poly.pdbx_seq_one_letter_code
_entity_poly.pdbx_strand_id
1 'polypeptide(L)'
;MKYLPRFLILLTFLLTAACASLAEDLTPPPGYEYIPPPPTQDVMYYPSVPPNPIAGQPIYVEKCQPCHGEQGLGNGPDANELPNPVAPIGTAELARASYPGEWYEVVTEGRIDLYMPPFLSLTERQRWDVLAYVYTLSAPAETVEQGKALYQENCEACHGLAGVGDGPEAVNFGENMPSFGDQLLMSERSKADLFAGLAHPESPEIPDLTLELTESERWALTDYLRELTFAPPVEETAATNPLATVTVEEGTPAVTDPSGETADAPADVPADVPADAPADEGPVGAGQGLVTGQVVNLSGGEVVEGQDVVLHGFDQFQEVISVTTQVAADGIFRFEGVEIPEGRAFIITVDYKDTTYTSDLMVVEAGITAYEMPVSIYETTTDKSGLVIERLHVLFEFISAEQIRVAELIIVSNLSNRVIVTKEDSAILNFSLPDGATNLQFQEGALGRDFIETPSGFGDLRAIVPGESGHQVLFSFDMPYNGSLELSQPMELAVNSLVVLSPDIGVTVAGNNLESGGVQDVQGTPYEVLSGESIPAGENLTLRLDGKPNLGEASAISTGSSSSLAIGLGVLGVALLGVGGWLFRRSSQRVTDEETLLDVEEEEAEFADVDGDAESLMDAIIALDDHFKTGDLPEEAYLRRRAVLKEQLRKQLE
;
A
#
# COMPACT_ATOMS: atom_id res chain seq x y z
N MET A 1 4.60 -66.21 -48.01
CA MET A 1 3.57 -65.62 -47.12
C MET A 1 3.55 -66.39 -45.80
N LYS A 2 3.87 -65.73 -44.66
CA LYS A 2 3.49 -66.05 -43.26
C LYS A 2 4.43 -65.53 -42.15
N TYR A 3 5.38 -64.61 -42.44
CA TYR A 3 6.16 -63.96 -41.37
C TYR A 3 6.30 -62.43 -41.52
N LEU A 4 5.49 -61.80 -42.37
CA LEU A 4 5.54 -60.36 -42.61
C LEU A 4 4.75 -59.45 -41.63
N PRO A 5 3.86 -59.91 -40.72
CA PRO A 5 3.18 -58.98 -39.80
C PRO A 5 3.91 -58.79 -38.46
N ARG A 6 5.00 -59.53 -38.19
CA ARG A 6 5.73 -59.43 -36.90
C ARG A 6 6.89 -58.43 -36.91
N PHE A 7 7.34 -57.99 -38.08
CA PHE A 7 8.45 -57.04 -38.18
C PHE A 7 7.98 -55.57 -38.12
N LEU A 8 6.72 -55.28 -38.45
CA LEU A 8 6.18 -53.91 -38.41
C LEU A 8 5.72 -53.49 -37.01
N ILE A 9 5.35 -54.43 -36.13
CA ILE A 9 4.94 -54.16 -34.74
C ILE A 9 6.16 -53.95 -33.83
N LEU A 10 7.31 -54.52 -34.19
CA LEU A 10 8.56 -54.37 -33.43
C LEU A 10 9.27 -53.03 -33.70
N LEU A 11 9.00 -52.39 -34.84
CA LEU A 11 9.59 -51.09 -35.17
C LEU A 11 8.79 -49.91 -34.59
N THR A 12 7.48 -50.05 -34.38
CA THR A 12 6.64 -49.03 -33.71
C THR A 12 6.82 -49.04 -32.19
N PHE A 13 7.21 -50.16 -31.57
CA PHE A 13 7.53 -50.23 -30.14
C PHE A 13 8.94 -49.71 -29.80
N LEU A 14 9.84 -49.60 -30.78
CA LEU A 14 11.21 -49.11 -30.59
C LEU A 14 11.36 -47.60 -30.81
N LEU A 15 10.37 -46.93 -31.42
CA LEU A 15 10.34 -45.47 -31.56
C LEU A 15 9.54 -44.74 -30.46
N THR A 16 8.72 -45.43 -29.66
CA THR A 16 8.08 -44.84 -28.47
C THR A 16 8.94 -44.94 -27.21
N ALA A 17 9.94 -45.82 -27.19
CA ALA A 17 10.86 -45.99 -26.06
C ALA A 17 12.03 -44.98 -26.03
N ALA A 18 12.14 -44.08 -27.00
CA ALA A 18 13.18 -43.05 -27.08
C ALA A 18 12.70 -41.63 -26.71
N CYS A 19 11.42 -41.45 -26.37
CA CYS A 19 10.85 -40.14 -26.01
C CYS A 19 10.41 -40.02 -24.53
N ALA A 20 10.79 -40.96 -23.66
CA ALA A 20 10.36 -40.98 -22.25
C ALA A 20 11.53 -41.09 -21.27
N SER A 21 12.63 -40.34 -21.49
CA SER A 21 13.80 -40.41 -20.58
C SER A 21 14.59 -39.11 -20.44
N LEU A 22 13.94 -37.94 -20.43
CA LEU A 22 14.63 -36.65 -20.19
C LEU A 22 13.92 -35.71 -19.22
N ALA A 23 12.77 -36.10 -18.67
CA ALA A 23 12.18 -35.45 -17.51
C ALA A 23 11.81 -36.56 -16.53
N GLU A 24 12.13 -36.36 -15.25
CA GLU A 24 11.94 -37.29 -14.12
C GLU A 24 13.00 -38.41 -14.00
N ASP A 25 14.14 -38.09 -13.39
CA ASP A 25 14.63 -38.81 -12.19
C ASP A 25 15.89 -38.12 -11.63
N LEU A 26 15.73 -36.89 -11.11
CA LEU A 26 16.65 -36.39 -10.10
C LEU A 26 16.10 -36.84 -8.76
N THR A 27 16.46 -38.07 -8.35
CA THR A 27 16.27 -38.46 -6.95
C THR A 27 16.97 -37.43 -6.07
N PRO A 28 16.26 -36.76 -5.15
CA PRO A 28 16.87 -35.87 -4.19
C PRO A 28 17.93 -36.65 -3.38
N PRO A 29 19.06 -36.03 -3.03
CA PRO A 29 20.08 -36.70 -2.23
C PRO A 29 19.46 -37.25 -0.93
N PRO A 30 19.91 -38.41 -0.44
CA PRO A 30 19.38 -38.98 0.79
C PRO A 30 19.56 -37.99 1.94
N GLY A 31 18.44 -37.52 2.50
CA GLY A 31 18.38 -36.45 3.51
C GLY A 31 17.73 -35.13 3.04
N TYR A 32 17.27 -35.04 1.79
CA TYR A 32 16.48 -33.90 1.32
C TYR A 32 15.04 -33.99 1.86
N GLU A 33 14.71 -33.13 2.83
CA GLU A 33 13.32 -32.85 3.19
C GLU A 33 12.76 -31.83 2.21
N TYR A 34 11.72 -32.22 1.47
CA TYR A 34 10.93 -31.29 0.69
C TYR A 34 10.17 -30.40 1.67
N ILE A 35 10.68 -29.19 1.88
CA ILE A 35 9.92 -28.12 2.53
C ILE A 35 8.99 -27.58 1.43
N PRO A 36 7.66 -27.83 1.49
CA PRO A 36 6.75 -27.15 0.59
C PRO A 36 6.97 -25.64 0.75
N PRO A 37 6.90 -24.84 -0.34
CA PRO A 37 6.88 -23.40 -0.18
C PRO A 37 5.80 -23.06 0.86
N PRO A 38 6.04 -22.10 1.77
CA PRO A 38 5.01 -21.66 2.69
C PRO A 38 3.74 -21.36 1.87
N PRO A 39 2.54 -21.64 2.40
CA PRO A 39 1.33 -21.13 1.76
C PRO A 39 1.55 -19.65 1.50
N THR A 40 1.25 -19.18 0.29
CA THR A 40 1.19 -17.76 -0.05
C THR A 40 0.34 -17.11 1.02
N GLN A 41 0.97 -16.41 1.95
CA GLN A 41 0.25 -15.58 2.90
C GLN A 41 -0.37 -14.48 2.03
N ASP A 42 -1.69 -14.27 2.15
CA ASP A 42 -2.36 -13.10 1.59
C ASP A 42 -1.68 -11.87 2.19
N VAL A 43 -0.73 -11.31 1.44
CA VAL A 43 -0.14 -10.02 1.79
C VAL A 43 -1.17 -9.00 1.35
N MET A 44 -1.95 -8.47 2.29
CA MET A 44 -2.92 -7.45 1.97
C MET A 44 -2.20 -6.14 1.65
N TYR A 45 -2.25 -5.76 0.38
CA TYR A 45 -1.67 -4.52 -0.11
C TYR A 45 -2.68 -3.38 0.02
N TYR A 46 -2.28 -2.30 0.69
CA TYR A 46 -3.02 -1.04 0.74
C TYR A 46 -2.06 0.14 0.65
N PRO A 47 -2.46 1.28 0.05
CA PRO A 47 -1.62 2.46 -0.01
C PRO A 47 -1.58 3.19 1.34
N SER A 48 -0.43 3.71 1.75
CA SER A 48 -0.33 4.53 2.98
C SER A 48 -1.01 5.90 2.84
N VAL A 49 -1.19 6.37 1.60
CA VAL A 49 -1.78 7.67 1.24
C VAL A 49 -2.81 7.52 0.10
N PRO A 50 -3.90 8.31 0.09
CA PRO A 50 -4.92 8.24 -0.96
C PRO A 50 -4.32 8.28 -2.38
N PRO A 51 -4.57 7.27 -3.23
CA PRO A 51 -4.10 7.23 -4.61
C PRO A 51 -4.62 8.39 -5.45
N ASN A 52 -3.85 8.87 -6.41
CA ASN A 52 -4.15 10.05 -7.23
C ASN A 52 -4.39 9.61 -8.69
N PRO A 53 -5.66 9.60 -9.17
CA PRO A 53 -5.97 9.17 -10.52
C PRO A 53 -5.40 10.11 -11.60
N ILE A 54 -5.16 11.39 -11.28
CA ILE A 54 -4.52 12.35 -12.21
C ILE A 54 -3.06 11.98 -12.43
N ALA A 55 -2.34 11.60 -11.35
CA ALA A 55 -0.96 11.12 -11.44
C ALA A 55 -0.86 9.75 -12.14
N GLY A 56 -1.91 8.92 -12.03
CA GLY A 56 -2.00 7.61 -12.68
C GLY A 56 -2.27 7.63 -14.17
N GLN A 57 -2.96 8.67 -14.66
CA GLN A 57 -3.31 8.81 -16.08
C GLN A 57 -2.12 8.70 -17.05
N PRO A 58 -1.02 9.47 -16.90
CA PRO A 58 0.11 9.36 -17.81
C PRO A 58 0.75 7.96 -17.80
N ILE A 59 0.79 7.31 -16.63
CA ILE A 59 1.31 5.95 -16.48
C ILE A 59 0.43 4.96 -17.25
N TYR A 60 -0.90 5.09 -17.14
CA TYR A 60 -1.82 4.26 -17.89
C TYR A 60 -1.63 4.42 -19.40
N VAL A 61 -1.57 5.66 -19.88
CA VAL A 61 -1.42 5.98 -21.31
C VAL A 61 -0.13 5.37 -21.87
N GLU A 62 0.95 5.42 -21.11
CA GLU A 62 2.25 4.90 -21.55
C GLU A 62 2.35 3.38 -21.43
N LYS A 63 1.94 2.81 -20.29
CA LYS A 63 2.27 1.43 -19.89
C LYS A 63 1.13 0.43 -20.04
N CYS A 64 -0.12 0.89 -20.02
CA CYS A 64 -1.30 0.00 -19.95
C CYS A 64 -2.17 0.09 -21.22
N GLN A 65 -2.35 1.29 -21.75
CA GLN A 65 -3.19 1.60 -22.91
C GLN A 65 -2.82 0.82 -24.20
N PRO A 66 -1.55 0.52 -24.52
CA PRO A 66 -1.22 -0.25 -25.72
C PRO A 66 -1.90 -1.62 -25.79
N CYS A 67 -2.15 -2.26 -24.64
CA CYS A 67 -2.89 -3.52 -24.54
C CYS A 67 -4.36 -3.28 -24.14
N HIS A 68 -4.61 -2.49 -23.09
CA HIS A 68 -5.96 -2.32 -22.53
C HIS A 68 -6.84 -1.33 -23.32
N GLY A 69 -6.26 -0.49 -24.18
CA GLY A 69 -6.96 0.54 -24.95
C GLY A 69 -7.30 1.79 -24.14
N GLU A 70 -7.67 2.89 -24.80
CA GLU A 70 -7.92 4.19 -24.16
C GLU A 70 -9.02 4.12 -23.08
N GLN A 71 -10.03 3.29 -23.32
CA GLN A 71 -11.17 3.08 -22.41
C GLN A 71 -11.03 1.80 -21.58
N GLY A 72 -9.87 1.14 -21.57
CA GLY A 72 -9.66 -0.09 -20.82
C GLY A 72 -10.47 -1.30 -21.32
N LEU A 73 -10.92 -1.30 -22.58
CA LEU A 73 -11.79 -2.35 -23.13
C LEU A 73 -11.03 -3.56 -23.68
N GLY A 74 -9.72 -3.66 -23.45
CA GLY A 74 -8.88 -4.73 -23.97
C GLY A 74 -8.70 -4.68 -25.49
N ASN A 75 -8.82 -3.48 -26.08
CA ASN A 75 -8.81 -3.25 -27.52
C ASN A 75 -7.66 -2.32 -27.96
N GLY A 76 -6.57 -2.29 -27.18
CA GLY A 76 -5.37 -1.56 -27.56
C GLY A 76 -4.73 -2.11 -28.84
N PRO A 77 -3.87 -1.34 -29.52
CA PRO A 77 -3.21 -1.77 -30.76
C PRO A 77 -2.50 -3.13 -30.62
N ASP A 78 -1.90 -3.40 -29.47
CA ASP A 78 -1.11 -4.60 -29.21
C ASP A 78 -1.98 -5.78 -28.75
N ALA A 79 -3.23 -5.54 -28.36
CA ALA A 79 -4.15 -6.57 -27.89
C ALA A 79 -4.43 -7.65 -28.96
N ASN A 80 -4.40 -7.28 -30.24
CA ASN A 80 -4.66 -8.20 -31.35
C ASN A 80 -3.49 -9.16 -31.63
N GLU A 81 -2.31 -8.89 -31.06
CA GLU A 81 -1.12 -9.73 -31.22
C GLU A 81 -1.02 -10.82 -30.15
N LEU A 82 -1.85 -10.73 -29.10
CA LEU A 82 -1.85 -11.68 -28.00
C LEU A 82 -2.71 -12.91 -28.29
N PRO A 83 -2.29 -14.11 -27.84
CA PRO A 83 -3.04 -15.34 -28.05
C PRO A 83 -4.32 -15.42 -27.19
N ASN A 84 -4.40 -14.61 -26.14
CA ASN A 84 -5.53 -14.51 -25.22
C ASN A 84 -6.09 -13.08 -25.23
N PRO A 85 -7.41 -12.88 -25.06
CA PRO A 85 -7.99 -11.56 -24.99
C PRO A 85 -7.51 -10.80 -23.74
N VAL A 86 -7.21 -9.51 -23.91
CA VAL A 86 -6.86 -8.61 -22.80
C VAL A 86 -8.10 -8.34 -21.95
N ALA A 87 -7.94 -8.30 -20.63
CA ALA A 87 -9.04 -8.04 -19.71
C ALA A 87 -9.67 -6.65 -19.94
N PRO A 88 -11.01 -6.54 -20.02
CA PRO A 88 -11.71 -5.28 -20.25
C PRO A 88 -11.89 -4.49 -18.94
N ILE A 89 -10.77 -4.07 -18.34
CA ILE A 89 -10.66 -3.40 -17.03
C ILE A 89 -11.46 -2.09 -16.91
N GLY A 90 -11.83 -1.44 -18.02
CA GLY A 90 -12.68 -0.25 -18.01
C GLY A 90 -14.19 -0.54 -17.99
N THR A 91 -14.60 -1.81 -18.05
CA THR A 91 -16.02 -2.16 -17.97
C THR A 91 -16.54 -2.10 -16.54
N ALA A 92 -17.75 -1.56 -16.36
CA ALA A 92 -18.39 -1.49 -15.05
C ALA A 92 -18.58 -2.88 -14.42
N GLU A 93 -18.85 -3.92 -15.22
CA GLU A 93 -18.99 -5.29 -14.72
C GLU A 93 -17.72 -5.78 -14.00
N LEU A 94 -16.57 -5.64 -14.66
CA LEU A 94 -15.29 -6.11 -14.10
C LEU A 94 -14.81 -5.21 -12.96
N ALA A 95 -14.92 -3.89 -13.11
CA ALA A 95 -14.51 -2.92 -12.09
C ALA A 95 -15.39 -2.96 -10.83
N ARG A 96 -16.64 -3.47 -10.93
CA ARG A 96 -17.51 -3.57 -9.76
C ARG A 96 -17.16 -4.74 -8.85
N ALA A 97 -16.73 -5.85 -9.45
CA ALA A 97 -16.39 -7.07 -8.75
C ALA A 97 -14.93 -7.09 -8.23
N SER A 98 -14.10 -6.12 -8.63
CA SER A 98 -12.68 -6.11 -8.29
C SER A 98 -12.38 -5.43 -6.97
N TYR A 99 -11.39 -6.00 -6.26
CA TYR A 99 -10.78 -5.43 -5.07
C TYR A 99 -9.53 -4.64 -5.45
N PRO A 100 -9.34 -3.40 -4.97
CA PRO A 100 -8.13 -2.64 -5.29
C PRO A 100 -6.83 -3.35 -4.86
N GLY A 101 -6.81 -4.02 -3.70
CA GLY A 101 -5.64 -4.79 -3.26
C GLY A 101 -5.26 -5.92 -4.23
N GLU A 102 -6.24 -6.65 -4.75
CA GLU A 102 -6.03 -7.72 -5.73
C GLU A 102 -5.54 -7.15 -7.07
N TRP A 103 -6.13 -6.05 -7.55
CA TRP A 103 -5.66 -5.41 -8.78
C TRP A 103 -4.25 -4.82 -8.63
N TYR A 104 -3.90 -4.31 -7.45
CA TYR A 104 -2.55 -3.88 -7.15
C TYR A 104 -1.55 -5.03 -7.24
N GLU A 105 -1.89 -6.20 -6.68
CA GLU A 105 -1.07 -7.41 -6.79
C GLU A 105 -0.90 -7.83 -8.26
N VAL A 106 -1.98 -7.86 -9.04
CA VAL A 106 -1.94 -8.16 -10.48
C VAL A 106 -1.04 -7.20 -11.26
N VAL A 107 -1.06 -5.91 -10.93
CA VAL A 107 -0.15 -4.93 -11.55
C VAL A 107 1.30 -5.14 -11.07
N THR A 108 1.50 -5.49 -9.80
CA THR A 108 2.82 -5.68 -9.21
C THR A 108 3.52 -6.92 -9.76
N GLU A 109 2.85 -8.06 -9.74
CA GLU A 109 3.39 -9.36 -10.15
C GLU A 109 3.22 -9.62 -11.65
N GLY A 110 2.29 -8.92 -12.28
CA GLY A 110 1.89 -9.20 -13.65
C GLY A 110 1.17 -10.55 -13.77
N ARG A 111 0.86 -10.90 -15.01
CA ARG A 111 0.32 -12.21 -15.40
C ARG A 111 1.08 -12.65 -16.65
N ILE A 112 2.31 -13.12 -16.46
CA ILE A 112 3.21 -13.39 -17.59
C ILE A 112 2.67 -14.46 -18.54
N ASP A 113 1.92 -15.43 -18.02
CA ASP A 113 1.21 -16.45 -18.81
C ASP A 113 0.12 -15.85 -19.72
N LEU A 114 -0.37 -14.65 -19.37
CA LEU A 114 -1.31 -13.85 -20.14
C LEU A 114 -0.63 -12.66 -20.84
N TYR A 115 0.71 -12.66 -20.93
CA TYR A 115 1.50 -11.62 -21.58
C TYR A 115 1.32 -10.21 -20.96
N MET A 116 0.90 -10.16 -19.68
CA MET A 116 0.92 -8.94 -18.88
C MET A 116 2.20 -8.97 -18.02
N PRO A 117 3.19 -8.10 -18.27
CA PRO A 117 4.42 -8.09 -17.49
C PRO A 117 4.18 -7.59 -16.05
N PRO A 118 5.07 -7.92 -15.09
CA PRO A 118 5.11 -7.25 -13.80
C PRO A 118 5.52 -5.78 -13.96
N PHE A 119 4.84 -4.86 -13.28
CA PHE A 119 5.16 -3.43 -13.31
C PHE A 119 6.01 -3.02 -12.09
N LEU A 120 7.04 -3.81 -11.78
CA LEU A 120 8.02 -3.51 -10.72
C LEU A 120 8.91 -2.30 -11.04
N SER A 121 8.92 -1.84 -12.30
CA SER A 121 9.55 -0.58 -12.72
C SER A 121 8.78 0.66 -12.27
N LEU A 122 7.51 0.51 -11.86
CA LEU A 122 6.75 1.56 -11.20
C LEU A 122 6.98 1.48 -9.68
N THR A 123 6.98 2.61 -8.98
CA THR A 123 6.95 2.64 -7.51
C THR A 123 5.62 2.09 -6.99
N GLU A 124 5.58 1.70 -5.72
CA GLU A 124 4.32 1.33 -5.06
C GLU A 124 3.26 2.42 -5.24
N ARG A 125 3.63 3.68 -5.00
CA ARG A 125 2.74 4.82 -5.18
C ARG A 125 2.21 4.92 -6.61
N GLN A 126 3.08 4.76 -7.60
CA GLN A 126 2.71 4.82 -9.02
C GLN A 126 1.76 3.68 -9.43
N ARG A 127 1.95 2.46 -8.89
CA ARG A 127 1.03 1.33 -9.10
C ARG A 127 -0.35 1.59 -8.50
N TRP A 128 -0.41 2.22 -7.32
CA TRP A 128 -1.66 2.66 -6.72
C TRP A 128 -2.33 3.80 -7.51
N ASP A 129 -1.55 4.78 -7.98
CA ASP A 129 -2.05 5.91 -8.77
C ASP A 129 -2.64 5.45 -10.11
N VAL A 130 -1.96 4.57 -10.85
CA VAL A 130 -2.50 4.02 -12.10
C VAL A 130 -3.74 3.19 -11.87
N LEU A 131 -3.80 2.43 -10.76
CA LEU A 131 -4.99 1.68 -10.36
C LEU A 131 -6.18 2.61 -10.08
N ALA A 132 -5.95 3.74 -9.39
CA ALA A 132 -6.98 4.75 -9.17
C ALA A 132 -7.53 5.31 -10.49
N TYR A 133 -6.65 5.59 -11.45
CA TYR A 133 -7.06 6.00 -12.79
C TYR A 133 -7.89 4.93 -13.50
N VAL A 134 -7.51 3.65 -13.42
CA VAL A 134 -8.27 2.55 -14.03
C VAL A 134 -9.71 2.51 -13.51
N TYR A 135 -9.92 2.74 -12.21
CA TYR A 135 -11.28 2.82 -11.63
C TYR A 135 -12.12 3.97 -12.18
N THR A 136 -11.51 5.04 -12.70
CA THR A 136 -12.24 6.14 -13.36
C THR A 136 -12.74 5.76 -14.76
N LEU A 137 -12.11 4.78 -15.43
CA LEU A 137 -12.51 4.34 -16.77
C LEU A 137 -13.91 3.71 -16.77
N SER A 138 -14.31 3.13 -15.63
CA SER A 138 -15.62 2.50 -15.45
C SER A 138 -16.67 3.42 -14.83
N ALA A 139 -16.32 4.67 -14.50
CA ALA A 139 -17.16 5.59 -13.74
C ALA A 139 -17.28 6.93 -14.49
N PRO A 140 -18.25 7.06 -15.42
CA PRO A 140 -18.45 8.28 -16.17
C PRO A 140 -18.70 9.48 -15.24
N ALA A 141 -18.12 10.64 -15.56
CA ALA A 141 -18.24 11.85 -14.73
C ALA A 141 -19.71 12.23 -14.43
N GLU A 142 -20.63 12.03 -15.38
CA GLU A 142 -22.06 12.27 -15.17
C GLU A 142 -22.66 11.38 -14.06
N THR A 143 -22.25 10.11 -14.02
CA THR A 143 -22.69 9.14 -13.01
C THR A 143 -22.09 9.45 -11.65
N VAL A 144 -20.82 9.86 -11.62
CA VAL A 144 -20.13 10.28 -10.40
C VAL A 144 -20.75 11.54 -9.80
N GLU A 145 -21.06 12.56 -10.62
CA GLU A 145 -21.74 13.79 -10.17
C GLU A 145 -23.15 13.51 -9.64
N GLN A 146 -23.89 12.58 -10.27
CA GLN A 146 -25.16 12.11 -9.72
C GLN A 146 -24.96 11.44 -8.36
N GLY A 147 -23.95 10.58 -8.22
CA GLY A 147 -23.58 9.94 -6.97
C GLY A 147 -23.23 10.92 -5.86
N LYS A 148 -22.48 11.98 -6.20
CA LYS A 148 -22.15 13.09 -5.29
C LYS A 148 -23.38 13.80 -4.78
N ALA A 149 -24.34 14.12 -5.65
CA ALA A 149 -25.59 14.75 -5.23
C ALA A 149 -26.39 13.85 -4.26
N LEU A 150 -26.46 12.55 -4.56
CA LEU A 150 -27.10 11.56 -3.69
C LEU A 150 -26.37 11.43 -2.34
N TYR A 151 -25.04 11.48 -2.35
CA TYR A 151 -24.23 11.44 -1.14
C TYR A 151 -24.48 12.63 -0.22
N GLN A 152 -24.55 13.84 -0.78
CA GLN A 152 -24.84 15.06 -0.02
C GLN A 152 -26.24 15.02 0.60
N GLU A 153 -27.21 14.41 -0.09
CA GLU A 153 -28.58 14.28 0.41
C GLU A 153 -28.71 13.19 1.48
N ASN A 154 -28.01 12.07 1.35
CA ASN A 154 -28.30 10.85 2.13
C ASN A 154 -27.17 10.42 3.08
N CYS A 155 -25.93 10.86 2.88
CA CYS A 155 -24.75 10.30 3.55
C CYS A 155 -23.94 11.35 4.33
N GLU A 156 -23.87 12.58 3.83
CA GLU A 156 -23.00 13.66 4.36
C GLU A 156 -23.29 13.98 5.83
N ALA A 157 -24.55 13.89 6.27
CA ALA A 157 -24.93 14.17 7.66
C ALA A 157 -24.18 13.29 8.67
N CYS A 158 -23.87 12.03 8.30
CA CYS A 158 -23.15 11.08 9.14
C CYS A 158 -21.67 10.97 8.74
N HIS A 159 -21.39 10.81 7.45
CA HIS A 159 -20.03 10.53 6.97
C HIS A 159 -19.19 11.79 6.69
N GLY A 160 -19.81 12.97 6.70
CA GLY A 160 -19.16 14.26 6.41
C GLY A 160 -18.87 14.47 4.93
N LEU A 161 -18.49 15.68 4.52
CA LEU A 161 -18.31 16.01 3.09
C LEU A 161 -17.20 15.19 2.43
N ALA A 162 -16.13 14.89 3.18
CA ALA A 162 -14.99 14.11 2.72
C ALA A 162 -15.16 12.59 2.95
N GLY A 163 -16.27 12.15 3.54
CA GLY A 163 -16.50 10.75 3.84
C GLY A 163 -15.64 10.14 4.93
N VAL A 164 -15.06 10.96 5.81
CA VAL A 164 -14.15 10.51 6.88
C VAL A 164 -14.84 10.22 8.21
N GLY A 165 -16.18 10.24 8.24
CA GLY A 165 -16.95 9.96 9.45
C GLY A 165 -17.05 11.14 10.42
N ASP A 166 -16.91 12.38 9.91
CA ASP A 166 -16.91 13.62 10.70
C ASP A 166 -18.19 14.46 10.51
N GLY A 167 -19.27 13.85 10.01
CA GLY A 167 -20.55 14.51 9.83
C GLY A 167 -21.17 14.97 11.15
N PRO A 168 -22.06 15.98 11.13
CA PRO A 168 -22.70 16.51 12.35
C PRO A 168 -23.48 15.45 13.15
N GLU A 169 -23.93 14.37 12.51
CA GLU A 169 -24.65 13.25 13.14
C GLU A 169 -23.73 12.07 13.49
N ALA A 170 -22.44 12.09 13.11
CA ALA A 170 -21.47 11.05 13.45
C ALA A 170 -21.35 10.81 14.96
N VAL A 171 -21.57 11.87 15.75
CA VAL A 171 -21.56 11.83 17.23
C VAL A 171 -22.56 10.81 17.81
N ASN A 172 -23.62 10.47 17.07
CA ASN A 172 -24.62 9.49 17.52
C ASN A 172 -24.12 8.05 17.41
N PHE A 173 -23.05 7.81 16.65
CA PHE A 173 -22.50 6.49 16.35
C PHE A 173 -21.12 6.24 17.00
N GLY A 174 -20.57 7.23 17.71
CA GLY A 174 -19.31 7.12 18.45
C GLY A 174 -18.10 6.86 17.54
N GLU A 175 -17.16 6.04 18.00
CA GLU A 175 -15.93 5.68 17.26
C GLU A 175 -16.19 4.72 16.08
N ASN A 176 -17.44 4.27 15.87
CA ASN A 176 -17.78 3.22 14.92
C ASN A 176 -18.23 3.74 13.54
N MET A 177 -18.09 5.04 13.24
CA MET A 177 -18.46 5.57 11.93
C MET A 177 -17.39 5.22 10.88
N PRO A 178 -17.71 4.45 9.82
CA PRO A 178 -16.73 4.08 8.82
C PRO A 178 -16.25 5.29 7.99
N SER A 179 -14.95 5.34 7.74
CA SER A 179 -14.31 6.30 6.83
C SER A 179 -14.09 5.67 5.46
N PHE A 180 -14.57 6.34 4.40
CA PHE A 180 -14.27 5.99 3.01
C PHE A 180 -12.85 6.41 2.59
N GLY A 181 -12.14 7.15 3.45
CA GLY A 181 -10.73 7.48 3.31
C GLY A 181 -9.78 6.46 3.96
N ASP A 182 -10.30 5.47 4.70
CA ASP A 182 -9.49 4.38 5.25
C ASP A 182 -8.99 3.48 4.11
N GLN A 183 -7.69 3.57 3.83
CA GLN A 183 -7.07 2.90 2.69
C GLN A 183 -7.01 1.38 2.86
N LEU A 184 -6.87 0.89 4.10
CA LEU A 184 -6.89 -0.53 4.41
C LEU A 184 -8.29 -1.10 4.17
N LEU A 185 -9.31 -0.45 4.73
CA LEU A 185 -10.69 -0.88 4.54
C LEU A 185 -11.07 -0.84 3.06
N MET A 186 -10.76 0.25 2.36
CA MET A 186 -11.20 0.44 0.98
C MET A 186 -10.41 -0.37 -0.05
N SER A 187 -9.20 -0.84 0.27
CA SER A 187 -8.47 -1.79 -0.59
C SER A 187 -9.09 -3.18 -0.60
N GLU A 188 -9.83 -3.53 0.45
CA GLU A 188 -10.46 -4.85 0.66
C GLU A 188 -11.95 -4.87 0.32
N ARG A 189 -12.50 -3.75 -0.13
CA ARG A 189 -13.89 -3.67 -0.58
C ARG A 189 -13.93 -3.52 -2.08
N SER A 190 -14.77 -4.28 -2.74
CA SER A 190 -15.16 -4.05 -4.13
C SER A 190 -16.26 -2.98 -4.20
N LYS A 191 -16.57 -2.44 -5.39
CA LYS A 191 -17.77 -1.58 -5.52
C LYS A 191 -19.05 -2.40 -5.27
N ALA A 192 -19.05 -3.70 -5.54
CA ALA A 192 -20.18 -4.57 -5.21
C ALA A 192 -20.42 -4.66 -3.69
N ASP A 193 -19.35 -4.69 -2.88
CA ASP A 193 -19.47 -4.67 -1.42
C ASP A 193 -20.03 -3.32 -0.92
N LEU A 194 -19.53 -2.22 -1.48
CA LEU A 194 -20.05 -0.88 -1.16
C LEU A 194 -21.53 -0.74 -1.54
N PHE A 195 -21.93 -1.29 -2.70
CA PHE A 195 -23.32 -1.31 -3.14
C PHE A 195 -24.22 -2.16 -2.23
N ALA A 196 -23.73 -3.31 -1.77
CA ALA A 196 -24.43 -4.16 -0.80
C ALA A 196 -24.54 -3.48 0.57
N GLY A 197 -23.52 -2.72 0.96
CA GLY A 197 -23.48 -1.92 2.19
C GLY A 197 -24.48 -0.78 2.24
N LEU A 198 -25.23 -0.48 1.16
CA LEU A 198 -26.33 0.49 1.17
C LEU A 198 -27.64 -0.08 1.73
N ALA A 199 -27.68 -1.39 2.02
CA ALA A 199 -28.84 -2.08 2.57
C ALA A 199 -28.71 -2.29 4.08
N HIS A 200 -29.65 -1.75 4.84
CA HIS A 200 -29.69 -1.86 6.31
C HIS A 200 -31.09 -2.26 6.85
N PRO A 201 -31.68 -3.37 6.35
CA PRO A 201 -33.09 -3.71 6.63
C PRO A 201 -33.38 -3.97 8.12
N GLU A 202 -32.35 -4.25 8.92
CA GLU A 202 -32.45 -4.62 10.34
C GLU A 202 -31.98 -3.51 11.29
N SER A 203 -31.49 -2.38 10.78
CA SER A 203 -30.92 -1.29 11.59
C SER A 203 -31.78 -0.02 11.54
N PRO A 204 -32.63 0.26 12.55
CA PRO A 204 -33.52 1.43 12.53
C PRO A 204 -32.80 2.77 12.65
N GLU A 205 -31.49 2.77 12.98
CA GLU A 205 -30.65 3.97 13.12
C GLU A 205 -29.90 4.34 11.83
N ILE A 206 -29.84 3.43 10.85
CA ILE A 206 -29.16 3.64 9.56
C ILE A 206 -30.19 3.57 8.44
N PRO A 207 -30.30 4.59 7.56
CA PRO A 207 -31.25 4.55 6.45
C PRO A 207 -30.98 3.35 5.52
N ASP A 208 -32.01 2.55 5.25
CA ASP A 208 -31.98 1.54 4.18
C ASP A 208 -32.25 2.22 2.84
N LEU A 209 -31.17 2.61 2.16
CA LEU A 209 -31.23 3.33 0.90
C LEU A 209 -31.77 2.47 -0.25
N THR A 210 -31.94 1.15 -0.06
CA THR A 210 -32.58 0.29 -1.07
C THR A 210 -34.08 0.54 -1.22
N LEU A 211 -34.70 1.19 -0.22
CA LEU A 211 -36.11 1.57 -0.25
C LEU A 211 -36.36 2.91 -0.94
N GLU A 212 -35.32 3.75 -1.04
CA GLU A 212 -35.42 5.14 -1.48
C GLU A 212 -34.76 5.38 -2.85
N LEU A 213 -33.69 4.63 -3.15
CA LEU A 213 -32.89 4.80 -4.36
C LEU A 213 -33.08 3.63 -5.33
N THR A 214 -33.20 3.95 -6.62
CA THR A 214 -33.16 2.93 -7.68
C THR A 214 -31.78 2.27 -7.75
N GLU A 215 -31.71 1.07 -8.35
CA GLU A 215 -30.43 0.38 -8.56
C GLU A 215 -29.40 1.25 -9.31
N SER A 216 -29.84 2.01 -10.32
CA SER A 216 -28.94 2.91 -11.06
C SER A 216 -28.40 4.04 -10.19
N GLU A 217 -29.21 4.60 -9.29
CA GLU A 217 -28.81 5.64 -8.35
C GLU A 217 -27.86 5.08 -7.28
N ARG A 218 -28.09 3.86 -6.81
CA ARG A 218 -27.17 3.18 -5.89
C ARG A 218 -25.81 2.89 -6.52
N TRP A 219 -25.77 2.51 -7.79
CA TRP A 219 -24.50 2.39 -8.52
C TRP A 219 -23.80 3.74 -8.72
N ALA A 220 -24.55 4.80 -9.03
CA ALA A 220 -24.01 6.15 -9.12
C ALA A 220 -23.39 6.61 -7.79
N LEU A 221 -24.10 6.41 -6.68
CA LEU A 221 -23.61 6.67 -5.33
C LEU A 221 -22.35 5.85 -5.03
N THR A 222 -22.34 4.56 -5.38
CA THR A 222 -21.19 3.68 -5.17
C THR A 222 -19.95 4.11 -5.96
N ASP A 223 -20.12 4.59 -7.19
CA ASP A 223 -19.02 5.12 -8.00
C ASP A 223 -18.41 6.36 -7.32
N TYR A 224 -19.23 7.23 -6.72
CA TYR A 224 -18.74 8.36 -5.93
C TYR A 224 -18.09 7.93 -4.60
N LEU A 225 -18.65 6.93 -3.90
CA LEU A 225 -18.04 6.38 -2.67
C LEU A 225 -16.64 5.82 -2.94
N ARG A 226 -16.40 5.22 -4.12
CA ARG A 226 -15.06 4.81 -4.54
C ARG A 226 -14.14 6.00 -4.78
N GLU A 227 -14.65 7.10 -5.31
CA GLU A 227 -13.85 8.31 -5.54
C GLU A 227 -13.35 8.92 -4.23
N LEU A 228 -14.12 8.83 -3.14
CA LEU A 228 -13.71 9.31 -1.81
C LEU A 228 -12.49 8.56 -1.23
N THR A 229 -12.14 7.39 -1.77
CA THR A 229 -10.90 6.66 -1.44
C THR A 229 -9.66 7.35 -2.01
N PHE A 230 -9.82 8.11 -3.09
CA PHE A 230 -8.73 8.69 -3.85
C PHE A 230 -8.43 10.13 -3.41
N ALA A 231 -7.21 10.57 -3.66
CA ALA A 231 -6.83 11.96 -3.48
C ALA A 231 -7.74 12.82 -4.38
N PRO A 232 -8.40 13.85 -3.82
CA PRO A 232 -9.26 14.71 -4.60
C PRO A 232 -8.43 15.37 -5.71
N PRO A 233 -9.03 15.66 -6.87
CA PRO A 233 -8.46 16.61 -7.80
C PRO A 233 -8.10 17.85 -7.00
N VAL A 234 -6.84 18.28 -7.05
CA VAL A 234 -6.47 19.60 -6.52
C VAL A 234 -7.23 20.58 -7.41
N GLU A 235 -8.43 20.98 -6.98
CA GLU A 235 -9.07 22.13 -7.58
C GLU A 235 -8.08 23.27 -7.40
N GLU A 236 -7.73 23.89 -8.51
CA GLU A 236 -7.04 25.16 -8.60
C GLU A 236 -7.96 26.23 -7.99
N THR A 237 -8.21 26.11 -6.69
CA THR A 237 -8.87 27.13 -5.90
C THR A 237 -7.87 28.27 -5.88
N ALA A 238 -8.22 29.29 -6.65
CA ALA A 238 -7.62 30.60 -6.58
C ALA A 238 -7.57 31.03 -5.12
N ALA A 239 -6.44 30.74 -4.46
CA ALA A 239 -6.03 31.41 -3.26
C ALA A 239 -5.90 32.88 -3.66
N THR A 240 -6.95 33.62 -3.32
CA THR A 240 -6.98 35.07 -3.38
C THR A 240 -5.91 35.59 -2.43
N ASN A 241 -4.71 35.72 -2.97
CA ASN A 241 -3.71 36.60 -2.43
C ASN A 241 -4.30 38.02 -2.50
N PRO A 242 -4.41 38.77 -1.38
CA PRO A 242 -4.62 40.19 -1.46
C PRO A 242 -3.30 40.80 -1.98
N LEU A 243 -3.15 40.83 -3.31
CA LEU A 243 -2.16 41.67 -3.98
C LEU A 243 -2.52 43.12 -3.68
N ALA A 244 -1.60 43.81 -3.01
CA ALA A 244 -1.61 45.26 -2.92
C ALA A 244 -1.69 45.86 -4.33
N THR A 245 -2.80 46.51 -4.62
CA THR A 245 -3.02 47.29 -5.83
C THR A 245 -2.11 48.52 -5.79
N VAL A 246 -1.15 48.60 -6.70
CA VAL A 246 -0.56 49.88 -7.11
C VAL A 246 -1.28 50.32 -8.37
N THR A 247 -2.06 51.38 -8.24
CA THR A 247 -2.74 52.09 -9.32
C THR A 247 -1.71 52.78 -10.22
N VAL A 248 -1.84 52.60 -11.54
CA VAL A 248 -1.28 53.53 -12.53
C VAL A 248 -2.44 54.03 -13.37
N GLU A 249 -2.70 55.33 -13.27
CA GLU A 249 -3.76 56.03 -13.99
C GLU A 249 -3.55 56.03 -15.50
N GLU A 250 -4.67 55.87 -16.19
CA GLU A 250 -4.85 56.00 -17.63
C GLU A 250 -4.82 57.48 -18.06
N GLY A 251 -4.01 57.80 -19.06
CA GLY A 251 -3.97 59.10 -19.70
C GLY A 251 -3.66 58.97 -21.19
N THR A 252 -4.70 58.87 -22.01
CA THR A 252 -4.62 59.05 -23.47
C THR A 252 -4.60 60.56 -23.80
N PRO A 253 -3.88 61.02 -24.85
CA PRO A 253 -4.61 61.38 -26.08
C PRO A 253 -3.87 61.07 -27.41
N ALA A 254 -4.59 60.33 -28.25
CA ALA A 254 -4.86 60.48 -29.70
C ALA A 254 -4.05 61.40 -30.67
N VAL A 255 -3.88 60.84 -31.89
CA VAL A 255 -3.81 61.40 -33.28
C VAL A 255 -2.52 62.10 -33.77
N THR A 256 -1.85 61.56 -34.80
CA THR A 256 -1.89 61.98 -36.23
C THR A 256 -0.76 61.36 -37.07
N ASP A 257 -1.13 60.78 -38.21
CA ASP A 257 -0.30 60.53 -39.40
C ASP A 257 0.15 61.89 -40.02
N PRO A 258 1.35 61.98 -40.63
CA PRO A 258 1.36 62.03 -42.09
C PRO A 258 2.59 61.36 -42.77
N SER A 259 2.30 60.57 -43.81
CA SER A 259 2.89 60.54 -45.17
C SER A 259 4.25 61.23 -45.44
N GLY A 260 5.16 60.48 -46.09
CA GLY A 260 5.87 60.97 -47.29
C GLY A 260 7.41 60.94 -47.32
N GLU A 261 7.94 60.24 -48.34
CA GLU A 261 9.12 60.61 -49.15
C GLU A 261 10.50 59.90 -48.92
N THR A 262 10.69 58.81 -49.68
CA THR A 262 11.80 58.40 -50.59
C THR A 262 13.30 58.53 -50.27
N ALA A 263 14.02 57.50 -50.75
CA ALA A 263 15.44 57.38 -51.17
C ALA A 263 16.46 57.12 -50.03
N ASP A 264 17.39 56.17 -50.11
CA ASP A 264 18.15 55.69 -51.27
C ASP A 264 18.72 54.27 -51.01
N ALA A 265 18.84 53.47 -52.07
CA ALA A 265 19.60 52.21 -52.12
C ALA A 265 20.96 52.48 -52.80
N PRO A 266 21.97 51.60 -52.69
CA PRO A 266 22.08 50.48 -53.63
C PRO A 266 22.45 49.17 -52.91
N ALA A 267 21.79 48.04 -53.21
CA ALA A 267 22.07 47.12 -54.32
C ALA A 267 23.41 46.36 -54.17
N ASP A 268 23.32 45.12 -53.66
CA ASP A 268 23.83 43.96 -54.39
C ASP A 268 23.08 42.68 -53.94
N VAL A 269 22.52 41.99 -54.93
CA VAL A 269 21.90 40.65 -54.86
C VAL A 269 22.69 39.82 -55.88
N PRO A 270 22.93 38.52 -55.67
CA PRO A 270 21.95 37.59 -56.21
C PRO A 270 21.55 36.49 -55.23
N ALA A 271 20.26 36.19 -55.28
CA ALA A 271 19.69 34.96 -54.78
C ALA A 271 20.18 33.78 -55.63
N ASP A 272 20.53 32.69 -54.96
CA ASP A 272 20.26 31.35 -55.48
C ASP A 272 20.00 30.42 -54.27
N VAL A 273 18.86 29.74 -54.30
CA VAL A 273 18.43 28.73 -53.32
C VAL A 273 18.55 27.37 -53.99
N PRO A 274 19.11 26.37 -53.31
CA PRO A 274 18.33 25.16 -53.01
C PRO A 274 18.48 24.82 -51.50
N ALA A 275 17.40 24.71 -50.72
CA ALA A 275 16.55 23.53 -50.60
C ALA A 275 17.35 22.21 -50.59
N ASP A 276 17.39 21.57 -49.42
CA ASP A 276 17.81 20.20 -49.13
C ASP A 276 19.29 19.97 -48.70
N ALA A 277 19.52 19.84 -47.38
CA ALA A 277 20.52 18.95 -46.73
C ALA A 277 20.50 19.12 -45.18
N PRO A 278 20.81 18.07 -44.40
CA PRO A 278 20.18 17.77 -43.11
C PRO A 278 20.90 18.36 -41.89
N ALA A 279 20.18 18.40 -40.76
CA ALA A 279 20.75 18.49 -39.44
C ALA A 279 21.64 17.25 -39.20
N ASP A 280 22.84 17.52 -38.71
CA ASP A 280 23.86 16.54 -38.34
C ASP A 280 23.43 15.82 -37.05
N GLU A 281 22.50 14.88 -37.16
CA GLU A 281 22.34 13.81 -36.18
C GLU A 281 23.37 12.72 -36.52
N GLY A 282 24.51 12.77 -35.84
CA GLY A 282 25.44 11.66 -35.85
C GLY A 282 24.72 10.38 -35.39
N PRO A 283 24.96 9.22 -36.01
CA PRO A 283 24.31 7.98 -35.61
C PRO A 283 24.76 7.62 -34.19
N VAL A 284 23.82 7.65 -33.25
CA VAL A 284 23.96 7.03 -31.93
C VAL A 284 24.34 5.57 -32.18
N GLY A 285 25.50 5.13 -31.66
CA GLY A 285 26.01 3.79 -31.91
C GLY A 285 25.05 2.72 -31.38
N ALA A 286 24.97 1.57 -32.04
CA ALA A 286 24.17 0.45 -31.56
C ALA A 286 24.54 0.10 -30.10
N GLY A 287 23.57 0.20 -29.19
CA GLY A 287 23.76 -0.02 -27.74
C GLY A 287 23.87 1.27 -26.89
N GLN A 288 23.86 2.44 -27.52
CA GLN A 288 23.83 3.73 -26.84
C GLN A 288 22.40 4.32 -26.82
N GLY A 289 22.03 4.92 -25.70
CA GLY A 289 20.72 5.51 -25.47
C GLY A 289 20.78 6.85 -24.75
N LEU A 290 19.61 7.38 -24.41
CA LEU A 290 19.39 8.69 -23.82
C LEU A 290 18.79 8.55 -22.41
N VAL A 291 19.37 9.24 -21.44
CA VAL A 291 18.76 9.39 -20.11
C VAL A 291 18.52 10.87 -19.86
N THR A 292 17.27 11.26 -19.62
CA THR A 292 16.87 12.64 -19.30
C THR A 292 16.19 12.71 -17.95
N GLY A 293 16.03 13.91 -17.42
CA GLY A 293 15.20 14.14 -16.25
C GLY A 293 15.14 15.61 -15.90
N GLN A 294 14.30 15.94 -14.93
CA GLN A 294 14.19 17.28 -14.37
C GLN A 294 14.48 17.24 -12.88
N VAL A 295 15.24 18.21 -12.39
CA VAL A 295 15.37 18.48 -10.96
C VAL A 295 14.19 19.35 -10.54
N VAL A 296 13.39 18.88 -9.57
CA VAL A 296 12.21 19.59 -9.08
C VAL A 296 12.36 19.86 -7.59
N ASN A 297 12.20 21.12 -7.18
CA ASN A 297 12.21 21.49 -5.77
C ASN A 297 10.79 21.47 -5.20
N LEU A 298 10.44 20.41 -4.47
CA LEU A 298 9.09 20.19 -3.94
C LEU A 298 8.79 21.05 -2.70
N SER A 299 9.77 21.79 -2.18
CA SER A 299 9.58 22.79 -1.12
C SER A 299 9.29 24.19 -1.65
N GLY A 300 9.22 24.36 -2.99
CA GLY A 300 9.01 25.65 -3.65
C GLY A 300 10.25 26.54 -3.74
N GLY A 301 11.45 25.97 -3.52
CA GLY A 301 12.71 26.67 -3.74
C GLY A 301 13.14 26.69 -5.22
N GLU A 302 14.21 27.42 -5.53
CA GLU A 302 14.75 27.47 -6.88
C GLU A 302 15.64 26.25 -7.19
N VAL A 303 15.63 25.83 -8.45
CA VAL A 303 16.56 24.84 -9.00
C VAL A 303 17.82 25.57 -9.45
N VAL A 304 18.99 25.00 -9.18
CA VAL A 304 20.28 25.63 -9.47
C VAL A 304 20.74 25.26 -10.88
N GLU A 305 20.78 26.23 -11.78
CA GLU A 305 21.42 26.06 -13.10
C GLU A 305 22.91 25.74 -12.93
N GLY A 306 23.43 24.81 -13.72
CA GLY A 306 24.82 24.36 -13.66
C GLY A 306 25.12 23.41 -12.49
N GLN A 307 24.10 23.01 -11.71
CA GLN A 307 24.24 21.99 -10.67
C GLN A 307 24.65 20.66 -11.30
N ASP A 308 25.64 19.98 -10.72
CA ASP A 308 26.06 18.67 -11.19
C ASP A 308 24.98 17.62 -10.86
N VAL A 309 24.72 16.75 -11.83
CA VAL A 309 23.85 15.59 -11.76
C VAL A 309 24.67 14.38 -12.19
N VAL A 310 24.66 13.32 -11.39
CA VAL A 310 25.46 12.11 -11.67
C VAL A 310 24.53 10.95 -11.98
N LEU A 311 24.72 10.32 -13.14
CA LEU A 311 24.08 9.06 -13.50
C LEU A 311 25.03 7.92 -13.13
N HIS A 312 24.55 7.02 -12.28
CA HIS A 312 25.23 5.78 -11.92
C HIS A 312 24.52 4.62 -12.59
N GLY A 313 25.27 3.68 -13.18
CA GLY A 313 24.75 2.45 -13.76
C GLY A 313 25.39 1.22 -13.14
N PHE A 314 24.60 0.20 -12.85
CA PHE A 314 24.98 -1.00 -12.12
C PHE A 314 24.62 -2.27 -12.87
N ASP A 315 25.57 -3.21 -12.92
CA ASP A 315 25.34 -4.59 -13.34
C ASP A 315 25.55 -5.49 -12.12
N GLN A 316 24.53 -6.28 -11.74
CA GLN A 316 24.63 -7.20 -10.59
C GLN A 316 25.22 -6.55 -9.32
N PHE A 317 24.74 -5.34 -8.98
CA PHE A 317 25.22 -4.52 -7.84
C PHE A 317 26.65 -3.98 -7.94
N GLN A 318 27.30 -4.02 -9.11
CA GLN A 318 28.58 -3.37 -9.34
C GLN A 318 28.40 -2.14 -10.22
N GLU A 319 28.91 -0.98 -9.77
CA GLU A 319 28.88 0.24 -10.56
C GLU A 319 29.81 0.10 -11.78
N VAL A 320 29.23 0.24 -12.96
CA VAL A 320 29.89 0.11 -14.27
C VAL A 320 29.85 1.41 -15.08
N ILE A 321 28.91 2.30 -14.76
CA ILE A 321 28.79 3.64 -15.33
C ILE A 321 28.75 4.65 -14.19
N SER A 322 29.51 5.73 -14.35
CA SER A 322 29.45 6.91 -13.48
C SER A 322 29.76 8.12 -14.34
N VAL A 323 28.73 8.87 -14.72
CA VAL A 323 28.86 10.01 -15.63
C VAL A 323 28.16 11.22 -15.07
N THR A 324 28.74 12.40 -15.25
CA THR A 324 28.22 13.66 -14.72
C THR A 324 27.77 14.56 -15.87
N THR A 325 26.62 15.19 -15.69
CA THR A 325 26.10 16.27 -16.54
C THR A 325 25.65 17.43 -15.64
N GLN A 326 25.18 18.52 -16.24
CA GLN A 326 24.70 19.68 -15.49
C GLN A 326 23.23 19.98 -15.78
N VAL A 327 22.54 20.50 -14.77
CA VAL A 327 21.18 21.01 -14.88
C VAL A 327 21.17 22.28 -15.74
N ALA A 328 20.29 22.34 -16.74
CA ALA A 328 20.07 23.52 -17.57
C ALA A 328 19.17 24.56 -16.86
N ALA A 329 19.02 25.75 -17.45
CA ALA A 329 18.25 26.85 -16.86
C ALA A 329 16.76 26.55 -16.61
N ASP A 330 16.20 25.57 -17.32
CA ASP A 330 14.82 25.08 -17.16
C ASP A 330 14.69 23.93 -16.14
N GLY A 331 15.79 23.56 -15.47
CA GLY A 331 15.85 22.45 -14.51
C GLY A 331 16.07 21.08 -15.15
N ILE A 332 16.22 21.00 -16.47
CA ILE A 332 16.36 19.74 -17.21
C ILE A 332 17.83 19.34 -17.32
N PHE A 333 18.12 18.05 -17.20
CA PHE A 333 19.43 17.48 -17.49
C PHE A 333 19.31 16.35 -18.52
N ARG A 334 20.41 16.08 -19.24
CA ARG A 334 20.46 15.07 -20.30
C ARG A 334 21.83 14.37 -20.30
N PHE A 335 21.79 13.05 -20.43
CA PHE A 335 22.92 12.17 -20.67
C PHE A 335 22.73 11.49 -22.02
N GLU A 336 23.62 11.80 -22.97
CA GLU A 336 23.60 11.25 -24.31
C GLU A 336 24.65 10.14 -24.47
N GLY A 337 24.37 9.16 -25.32
CA GLY A 337 25.35 8.12 -25.64
C GLY A 337 25.58 7.11 -24.51
N VAL A 338 24.65 7.00 -23.55
CA VAL A 338 24.75 6.10 -22.39
C VAL A 338 24.66 4.65 -22.85
N GLU A 339 25.50 3.75 -22.35
CA GLU A 339 25.34 2.32 -22.66
C GLU A 339 24.18 1.72 -21.86
N ILE A 340 23.12 1.30 -22.56
CA ILE A 340 21.86 0.84 -21.95
C ILE A 340 21.60 -0.64 -22.31
N PRO A 341 22.39 -1.61 -21.79
CA PRO A 341 22.11 -3.03 -21.97
C PRO A 341 20.97 -3.50 -21.06
N GLU A 342 20.15 -4.44 -21.55
CA GLU A 342 19.06 -5.08 -20.80
C GLU A 342 19.53 -5.57 -19.42
N GLY A 343 18.74 -5.26 -18.38
CA GLY A 343 19.00 -5.67 -17.00
C GLY A 343 19.97 -4.77 -16.22
N ARG A 344 20.61 -3.78 -16.85
CA ARG A 344 21.40 -2.76 -16.13
C ARG A 344 20.49 -1.88 -15.29
N ALA A 345 20.85 -1.61 -14.04
CA ALA A 345 20.12 -0.66 -13.22
C ALA A 345 20.77 0.72 -13.28
N PHE A 346 20.00 1.79 -13.20
CA PHE A 346 20.47 3.17 -13.15
C PHE A 346 19.83 3.92 -11.99
N ILE A 347 20.58 4.83 -11.39
CA ILE A 347 20.08 5.82 -10.44
C ILE A 347 20.78 7.15 -10.71
N ILE A 348 20.06 8.24 -10.49
CA ILE A 348 20.60 9.59 -10.61
C ILE A 348 20.78 10.15 -9.21
N THR A 349 21.91 10.81 -8.96
CA THR A 349 22.15 11.55 -7.73
C THR A 349 22.31 13.04 -8.01
N VAL A 350 21.78 13.86 -7.10
CA VAL A 350 21.95 15.31 -7.08
C VAL A 350 22.27 15.74 -5.67
N ASP A 351 23.42 16.38 -5.47
CA ASP A 351 23.78 16.98 -4.19
C ASP A 351 23.18 18.37 -4.08
N TYR A 352 22.36 18.60 -3.05
CA TYR A 352 21.74 19.89 -2.79
C TYR A 352 21.70 20.17 -1.28
N LYS A 353 22.28 21.31 -0.86
CA LYS A 353 22.37 21.75 0.55
C LYS A 353 22.83 20.65 1.51
N ASP A 354 23.96 20.03 1.18
CA ASP A 354 24.62 18.95 1.94
C ASP A 354 23.81 17.65 2.09
N THR A 355 22.76 17.49 1.27
CA THR A 355 21.97 16.26 1.17
C THR A 355 22.05 15.71 -0.26
N THR A 356 22.34 14.42 -0.40
CA THR A 356 22.27 13.73 -1.69
C THR A 356 20.85 13.23 -1.92
N TYR A 357 20.23 13.70 -3.00
CA TYR A 357 18.93 13.22 -3.45
C TYR A 357 19.12 12.23 -4.58
N THR A 358 18.29 11.20 -4.59
CA THR A 358 18.31 10.16 -5.62
C THR A 358 17.02 10.19 -6.43
N SER A 359 17.11 9.86 -7.72
CA SER A 359 15.95 9.39 -8.47
C SER A 359 15.49 8.02 -7.95
N ASP A 360 14.35 7.57 -8.44
CA ASP A 360 14.01 6.15 -8.35
C ASP A 360 15.05 5.29 -9.10
N LEU A 361 15.19 4.05 -8.66
CA LEU A 361 16.02 3.05 -9.33
C LEU A 361 15.30 2.61 -10.62
N MET A 362 15.95 2.78 -11.76
CA MET A 362 15.46 2.30 -13.04
C MET A 362 16.21 1.02 -13.43
N VAL A 363 15.52 0.03 -14.00
CA VAL A 363 16.16 -1.16 -14.58
C VAL A 363 15.86 -1.19 -16.07
N VAL A 364 16.91 -1.41 -16.87
CA VAL A 364 16.80 -1.42 -18.32
C VAL A 364 16.01 -2.61 -18.81
N GLU A 365 15.04 -2.35 -19.68
CA GLU A 365 14.20 -3.34 -20.34
C GLU A 365 14.65 -3.53 -21.80
N ALA A 366 14.41 -4.71 -22.35
CA ALA A 366 14.79 -5.04 -23.71
C ALA A 366 14.13 -4.09 -24.73
N GLY A 367 14.94 -3.47 -25.60
CA GLY A 367 14.44 -2.63 -26.69
C GLY A 367 14.13 -1.18 -26.33
N ILE A 368 14.27 -0.79 -25.06
CA ILE A 368 14.14 0.60 -24.62
C ILE A 368 15.52 1.27 -24.64
N THR A 369 15.58 2.46 -25.24
CA THR A 369 16.84 3.21 -25.43
C THR A 369 16.74 4.65 -24.92
N ALA A 370 15.62 5.05 -24.35
CA ALA A 370 15.40 6.36 -23.78
C ALA A 370 14.67 6.24 -22.44
N TYR A 371 15.16 6.95 -21.42
CA TYR A 371 14.59 6.94 -20.07
C TYR A 371 14.47 8.35 -19.51
N GLU A 372 13.39 8.59 -18.77
CA GLU A 372 13.18 9.82 -18.01
C GLU A 372 13.22 9.51 -16.50
N MET A 373 14.10 10.19 -15.78
CA MET A 373 14.40 9.93 -14.37
C MET A 373 14.44 11.27 -13.62
N PRO A 374 13.29 11.79 -13.16
CA PRO A 374 13.26 13.04 -12.39
C PRO A 374 13.92 12.88 -11.02
N VAL A 375 14.39 13.99 -10.44
CA VAL A 375 14.98 14.03 -9.09
C VAL A 375 14.28 15.11 -8.27
N SER A 376 13.67 14.71 -7.17
CA SER A 376 13.00 15.62 -6.23
C SER A 376 13.99 16.08 -5.16
N ILE A 377 14.22 17.38 -5.08
CA ILE A 377 15.02 18.03 -4.04
C ILE A 377 14.14 18.83 -3.09
N TYR A 378 14.64 19.09 -1.89
CA TYR A 378 13.88 19.78 -0.86
C TYR A 378 14.74 20.84 -0.18
N GLU A 379 14.09 21.91 0.24
CA GLU A 379 14.68 22.87 1.15
C GLU A 379 14.90 22.26 2.53
N THR A 380 15.86 22.79 3.28
CA THR A 380 16.14 22.34 4.64
C THR A 380 15.43 23.21 5.69
N THR A 381 15.16 22.64 6.86
CA THR A 381 14.64 23.34 8.03
C THR A 381 15.16 22.69 9.31
N THR A 382 15.22 23.45 10.41
CA THR A 382 15.48 22.89 11.74
C THR A 382 14.18 22.72 12.56
N ASP A 383 13.03 23.01 11.96
CA ASP A 383 11.72 22.89 12.60
C ASP A 383 11.26 21.42 12.58
N LYS A 384 11.16 20.82 13.77
CA LYS A 384 10.79 19.42 13.93
C LYS A 384 9.29 19.20 14.07
N SER A 385 8.46 20.25 14.00
CA SER A 385 7.01 20.13 14.27
C SER A 385 6.27 19.20 13.30
N GLY A 386 6.84 18.92 12.13
CA GLY A 386 6.33 17.97 11.16
C GLY A 386 6.76 16.51 11.38
N LEU A 387 7.56 16.22 12.41
CA LEU A 387 8.01 14.87 12.73
C LEU A 387 7.04 14.17 13.68
N VAL A 388 6.70 12.92 13.34
CA VAL A 388 5.93 12.03 14.19
C VAL A 388 6.55 10.64 14.17
N ILE A 389 6.52 9.94 15.30
CA ILE A 389 6.81 8.51 15.34
C ILE A 389 5.53 7.82 14.86
N GLU A 390 5.52 7.41 13.61
CA GLU A 390 4.38 6.70 13.01
C GLU A 390 4.17 5.36 13.73
N ARG A 391 5.27 4.65 14.00
CA ARG A 391 5.23 3.37 14.72
C ARG A 391 6.47 3.17 15.58
N LEU A 392 6.25 2.73 16.81
CA LEU A 392 7.28 2.30 17.75
C LEU A 392 7.08 0.81 18.06
N HIS A 393 8.07 -0.01 17.75
CA HIS A 393 8.09 -1.40 18.17
C HIS A 393 9.06 -1.58 19.32
N VAL A 394 8.64 -2.30 20.35
CA VAL A 394 9.48 -2.70 21.48
C VAL A 394 9.47 -4.21 21.56
N LEU A 395 10.64 -4.83 21.39
CA LEU A 395 10.82 -6.27 21.48
C LEU A 395 11.65 -6.62 22.72
N PHE A 396 11.12 -7.54 23.51
CA PHE A 396 11.81 -8.08 24.68
C PHE A 396 12.42 -9.45 24.37
N GLU A 397 13.71 -9.62 24.63
CA GLU A 397 14.43 -10.88 24.43
C GLU A 397 15.21 -11.24 25.69
N PHE A 398 14.95 -12.40 26.29
CA PHE A 398 15.69 -12.84 27.47
C PHE A 398 17.03 -13.46 27.09
N ILE A 399 18.13 -12.81 27.48
CA ILE A 399 19.50 -13.36 27.36
C ILE A 399 19.73 -14.42 28.44
N SER A 400 19.22 -14.16 29.65
CA SER A 400 19.25 -15.07 30.79
C SER A 400 18.08 -14.76 31.73
N ALA A 401 17.92 -15.54 32.80
CA ALA A 401 16.88 -15.28 33.80
C ALA A 401 17.07 -13.93 34.55
N GLU A 402 18.27 -13.33 34.48
CA GLU A 402 18.62 -12.10 35.18
C GLU A 402 18.90 -10.92 34.23
N GLN A 403 18.83 -11.14 32.91
CA GLN A 403 19.20 -10.15 31.90
C GLN A 403 18.29 -10.24 30.69
N ILE A 404 17.74 -9.09 30.30
CA ILE A 404 16.84 -8.95 29.16
C ILE A 404 17.40 -7.91 28.19
N ARG A 405 17.29 -8.17 26.90
CA ARG A 405 17.55 -7.22 25.83
C ARG A 405 16.23 -6.59 25.41
N VAL A 406 16.24 -5.28 25.26
CA VAL A 406 15.15 -4.50 24.69
C VAL A 406 15.64 -4.01 23.33
N ALA A 407 14.92 -4.35 22.27
CA ALA A 407 15.15 -3.81 20.94
C ALA A 407 14.02 -2.87 20.56
N GLU A 408 14.35 -1.67 20.08
CA GLU A 408 13.40 -0.64 19.69
C GLU A 408 13.57 -0.33 18.20
N LEU A 409 12.49 -0.49 17.43
CA LEU A 409 12.39 -0.01 16.05
C LEU A 409 11.46 1.20 16.01
N ILE A 410 12.05 2.34 15.69
CA ILE A 410 11.35 3.62 15.62
C ILE A 410 11.26 4.03 14.17
N ILE A 411 10.03 4.14 13.68
CA ILE A 411 9.73 4.58 12.32
C ILE A 411 9.19 6.00 12.41
N VAL A 412 9.93 6.95 11.83
CA VAL A 412 9.64 8.37 11.88
C VAL A 412 9.20 8.85 10.50
N SER A 413 8.10 9.60 10.50
CA SER A 413 7.55 10.24 9.31
C SER A 413 7.80 11.75 9.39
N ASN A 414 8.21 12.32 8.27
CA ASN A 414 8.34 13.75 8.10
C ASN A 414 7.21 14.24 7.22
N LEU A 415 6.16 14.74 7.88
CA LEU A 415 4.94 15.25 7.25
C LEU A 415 5.10 16.69 6.72
N SER A 416 6.29 17.27 6.87
CA SER A 416 6.62 18.56 6.26
C SER A 416 7.14 18.37 4.84
N ASN A 417 7.15 19.46 4.06
CA ASN A 417 7.76 19.45 2.73
C ASN A 417 9.24 19.86 2.74
N ARG A 418 9.96 19.74 3.86
CA ARG A 418 11.37 20.16 4.00
C ARG A 418 12.21 19.08 4.69
N VAL A 419 13.49 18.97 4.33
CA VAL A 419 14.41 18.08 5.04
C VAL A 419 14.68 18.65 6.43
N ILE A 420 14.47 17.84 7.47
CA ILE A 420 14.83 18.23 8.82
C ILE A 420 16.32 18.00 8.99
N VAL A 421 17.03 19.10 9.24
CA VAL A 421 18.46 19.12 9.53
C VAL A 421 18.70 19.76 10.89
N THR A 422 19.93 19.66 11.36
CA THR A 422 20.36 20.23 12.63
C THR A 422 21.53 21.18 12.41
N LYS A 423 21.77 22.07 13.38
CA LYS A 423 23.00 22.86 13.41
C LYS A 423 24.14 21.98 13.94
N GLU A 424 25.37 22.29 13.55
CA GLU A 424 26.57 21.52 13.93
C GLU A 424 26.57 21.18 15.44
N ASP A 425 26.84 19.90 15.74
CA ASP A 425 26.92 19.27 17.07
C ASP A 425 25.60 19.08 17.87
N SER A 426 24.41 19.29 17.28
CA SER A 426 23.13 18.92 17.91
C SER A 426 22.42 17.77 17.19
N ALA A 427 21.74 16.88 17.92
CA ALA A 427 20.95 15.81 17.31
C ALA A 427 19.58 16.28 16.80
N ILE A 428 19.12 15.66 15.70
CA ILE A 428 17.78 15.85 15.13
C ILE A 428 16.75 15.09 15.96
N LEU A 429 17.02 13.85 16.33
CA LEU A 429 16.18 13.06 17.23
C LEU A 429 16.99 12.68 18.46
N ASN A 430 16.41 12.79 19.66
CA ASN A 430 17.02 12.29 20.89
C ASN A 430 16.27 11.07 21.38
N PHE A 431 17.01 10.02 21.68
CA PHE A 431 16.50 8.77 22.23
C PHE A 431 17.02 8.61 23.64
N SER A 432 16.10 8.60 24.60
CA SER A 432 16.44 8.41 26.00
C SER A 432 16.55 6.92 26.31
N LEU A 433 17.64 6.54 26.96
CA LEU A 433 17.83 5.19 27.46
C LEU A 433 17.33 5.12 28.91
N PRO A 434 16.64 4.04 29.31
CA PRO A 434 16.20 3.85 30.68
C PRO A 434 17.39 3.71 31.65
N ASP A 435 17.13 4.00 32.93
CA ASP A 435 18.11 3.82 34.00
C ASP A 435 18.56 2.35 34.10
N GLY A 436 19.88 2.12 34.01
CA GLY A 436 20.47 0.78 34.06
C GLY A 436 20.63 0.10 32.70
N ALA A 437 20.30 0.78 31.59
CA ALA A 437 20.60 0.32 30.25
C ALA A 437 22.11 0.19 30.04
N THR A 438 22.52 -0.92 29.44
CA THR A 438 23.91 -1.24 29.10
C THR A 438 23.98 -1.85 27.71
N ASN A 439 25.18 -1.99 27.14
CA ASN A 439 25.39 -2.69 25.87
C ASN A 439 24.47 -2.17 24.73
N LEU A 440 24.47 -0.85 24.53
CA LEU A 440 23.77 -0.22 23.40
C LEU A 440 24.35 -0.71 22.07
N GLN A 441 23.49 -1.15 21.17
CA GLN A 441 23.84 -1.65 19.84
C GLN A 441 22.90 -1.05 18.79
N PHE A 442 23.40 -0.85 17.58
CA PHE A 442 22.65 -0.32 16.44
C PHE A 442 22.65 -1.35 15.31
N GLN A 443 21.56 -1.43 14.52
CA GLN A 443 21.59 -2.21 13.28
C GLN A 443 22.54 -1.59 12.27
N GLU A 444 22.36 -0.28 12.09
CA GLU A 444 23.02 0.52 11.08
C GLU A 444 23.55 1.79 11.74
N GLY A 445 24.73 2.21 11.31
CA GLY A 445 25.42 3.37 11.86
C GLY A 445 26.20 3.10 13.15
N ALA A 446 26.83 4.15 13.67
CA ALA A 446 27.63 4.08 14.89
C ALA A 446 27.69 5.41 15.65
N LEU A 447 27.93 5.32 16.97
CA LEU A 447 28.27 6.48 17.80
C LEU A 447 29.55 7.16 17.29
N GLY A 448 29.53 8.49 17.28
CA GLY A 448 30.59 9.34 16.74
C GLY A 448 30.59 9.47 15.22
N ARG A 449 29.63 8.85 14.52
CA ARG A 449 29.42 9.00 13.07
C ARG A 449 27.98 9.45 12.78
N ASP A 450 27.04 8.55 12.97
CA ASP A 450 25.62 8.76 12.66
C ASP A 450 24.85 9.17 13.92
N PHE A 451 25.35 8.72 15.08
CA PHE A 451 24.79 9.02 16.39
C PHE A 451 25.78 9.75 17.27
N ILE A 452 25.28 10.56 18.20
CA ILE A 452 26.07 11.17 19.28
C ILE A 452 25.57 10.70 20.63
N GLU A 453 26.49 10.53 21.58
CA GLU A 453 26.12 10.23 22.97
C GLU A 453 25.53 11.48 23.62
N THR A 454 24.44 11.30 24.36
CA THR A 454 23.80 12.36 25.15
C THR A 454 23.79 11.96 26.63
N PRO A 455 23.63 12.90 27.57
CA PRO A 455 23.60 12.56 29.00
C PRO A 455 22.53 11.54 29.41
N SER A 456 21.46 11.42 28.62
CA SER A 456 20.32 10.53 28.89
C SER A 456 20.17 9.41 27.86
N GLY A 457 21.11 9.24 26.93
CA GLY A 457 21.03 8.22 25.87
C GLY A 457 21.88 8.58 24.66
N PHE A 458 21.25 8.71 23.49
CA PHE A 458 21.93 9.08 22.26
C PHE A 458 21.04 9.98 21.39
N GLY A 459 21.63 10.59 20.37
CA GLY A 459 20.92 11.39 19.40
C GLY A 459 21.33 11.08 17.97
N ASP A 460 20.38 11.10 17.04
CA ASP A 460 20.57 10.86 15.62
C ASP A 460 20.90 12.16 14.89
N LEU A 461 21.98 12.16 14.12
CA LEU A 461 22.45 13.30 13.34
C LEU A 461 21.94 13.29 11.89
N ARG A 462 21.37 12.18 11.43
CA ARG A 462 21.02 11.97 10.02
C ARG A 462 19.82 12.84 9.63
N ALA A 463 19.95 13.51 8.49
CA ALA A 463 18.89 14.34 7.93
C ALA A 463 17.64 13.50 7.65
N ILE A 464 16.46 14.05 7.98
CA ILE A 464 15.19 13.35 7.80
C ILE A 464 14.48 13.97 6.61
N VAL A 465 14.46 13.26 5.49
CA VAL A 465 13.80 13.70 4.25
C VAL A 465 12.27 13.65 4.40
N PRO A 466 11.52 14.53 3.71
CA PRO A 466 10.06 14.45 3.62
C PRO A 466 9.56 13.07 3.17
N GLY A 467 8.46 12.61 3.76
CA GLY A 467 7.83 11.34 3.45
C GLY A 467 7.39 10.57 4.69
N GLU A 468 6.49 9.62 4.49
CA GLU A 468 6.06 8.67 5.51
C GLU A 468 7.06 7.51 5.60
N SER A 469 7.31 7.03 6.82
CA SER A 469 8.18 5.89 7.11
C SER A 469 9.60 5.94 6.54
N GLY A 470 10.04 7.13 6.09
CA GLY A 470 11.30 7.33 5.38
C GLY A 470 12.54 7.32 6.26
N HIS A 471 12.38 7.44 7.59
CA HIS A 471 13.50 7.40 8.53
C HIS A 471 13.29 6.35 9.62
N GLN A 472 14.24 5.42 9.73
CA GLN A 472 14.18 4.31 10.66
C GLN A 472 15.39 4.30 11.57
N VAL A 473 15.14 4.03 12.85
CA VAL A 473 16.19 3.85 13.85
C VAL A 473 15.90 2.55 14.58
N LEU A 474 16.83 1.60 14.45
CA LEU A 474 16.76 0.32 15.15
C LEU A 474 18.00 0.14 16.01
N PHE A 475 17.75 0.05 17.31
CA PHE A 475 18.78 -0.14 18.32
C PHE A 475 18.31 -1.10 19.39
N SER A 476 19.24 -1.62 20.18
CA SER A 476 18.93 -2.46 21.34
C SER A 476 19.87 -2.18 22.49
N PHE A 477 19.42 -2.48 23.70
CA PHE A 477 20.20 -2.37 24.93
C PHE A 477 19.80 -3.47 25.91
N ASP A 478 20.72 -3.80 26.82
CA ASP A 478 20.50 -4.81 27.85
C ASP A 478 20.11 -4.13 29.16
N MET A 479 19.09 -4.69 29.81
CA MET A 479 18.57 -4.27 31.11
C MET A 479 18.73 -5.40 32.14
N PRO A 480 19.04 -5.09 33.41
CA PRO A 480 18.95 -6.06 34.49
C PRO A 480 17.49 -6.45 34.73
N TYR A 481 17.24 -7.75 34.95
CA TYR A 481 15.91 -8.28 35.22
C TYR A 481 15.92 -9.08 36.52
N ASN A 482 15.07 -8.75 37.49
CA ASN A 482 14.98 -9.50 38.75
C ASN A 482 13.53 -9.87 39.08
N GLY A 483 12.87 -10.53 38.13
CA GLY A 483 11.46 -10.91 38.24
C GLY A 483 10.47 -9.78 37.94
N SER A 484 10.98 -8.55 37.77
CA SER A 484 10.24 -7.39 37.33
C SER A 484 11.20 -6.41 36.65
N LEU A 485 10.72 -5.66 35.67
CA LEU A 485 11.40 -4.55 35.00
C LEU A 485 10.38 -3.43 34.73
N GLU A 486 10.73 -2.21 35.11
CA GLU A 486 9.98 -1.01 34.73
C GLU A 486 10.80 -0.23 33.71
N LEU A 487 10.31 -0.18 32.48
CA LEU A 487 10.85 0.58 31.38
C LEU A 487 10.09 1.91 31.30
N SER A 488 10.76 3.03 31.59
CA SER A 488 10.18 4.37 31.43
C SER A 488 11.09 5.24 30.59
N GLN A 489 10.57 5.76 29.47
CA GLN A 489 11.32 6.61 28.54
C GLN A 489 10.46 7.80 28.11
N PRO A 490 10.96 9.04 28.20
CA PRO A 490 10.27 10.20 27.66
C PRO A 490 10.32 10.21 26.13
N MET A 491 9.17 10.43 25.50
CA MET A 491 9.05 10.52 24.05
C MET A 491 9.15 11.99 23.62
N GLU A 492 10.17 12.37 22.84
CA GLU A 492 10.31 13.75 22.31
C GLU A 492 9.20 14.06 21.28
N LEU A 493 8.83 13.06 20.47
CA LEU A 493 7.81 13.14 19.43
C LEU A 493 6.56 12.37 19.85
N ALA A 494 5.42 12.70 19.23
CA ALA A 494 4.21 11.91 19.39
C ALA A 494 4.40 10.53 18.74
N VAL A 495 3.91 9.48 19.41
CA VAL A 495 3.89 8.10 18.91
C VAL A 495 2.46 7.78 18.53
N ASN A 496 2.21 7.53 17.25
CA ASN A 496 0.87 7.21 16.76
C ASN A 496 0.47 5.77 17.07
N SER A 497 1.42 4.84 16.95
CA SER A 497 1.19 3.42 17.18
C SER A 497 2.33 2.80 17.99
N LEU A 498 2.00 2.11 19.07
CA LEU A 498 2.92 1.32 19.89
C LEU A 498 2.63 -0.17 19.70
N VAL A 499 3.66 -0.94 19.36
CA VAL A 499 3.60 -2.41 19.30
C VAL A 499 4.66 -2.97 20.24
N VAL A 500 4.27 -3.86 21.14
CA VAL A 500 5.15 -4.49 22.10
C VAL A 500 5.11 -6.00 21.91
N LEU A 501 6.29 -6.60 21.90
CA LEU A 501 6.47 -8.03 21.70
C LEU A 501 7.17 -8.63 22.89
N SER A 502 6.45 -9.49 23.58
CA SER A 502 6.89 -10.16 24.79
C SER A 502 6.92 -11.67 24.60
N PRO A 503 8.01 -12.36 24.95
CA PRO A 503 8.06 -13.81 24.79
C PRO A 503 7.06 -14.48 25.73
N ASP A 504 6.28 -15.43 25.22
CA ASP A 504 5.30 -16.21 26.00
C ASP A 504 6.00 -17.32 26.80
N ILE A 505 6.78 -16.88 27.79
CA ILE A 505 7.62 -17.74 28.65
C ILE A 505 7.31 -17.53 30.13
N GLY A 506 6.07 -17.12 30.47
CA GLY A 506 5.66 -16.88 31.85
C GLY A 506 6.02 -15.48 32.40
N VAL A 507 6.15 -14.51 31.50
CA VAL A 507 6.26 -13.08 31.80
C VAL A 507 5.09 -12.34 31.18
N THR A 508 4.66 -11.26 31.83
CA THR A 508 3.54 -10.43 31.37
C THR A 508 3.99 -8.98 31.27
N VAL A 509 3.52 -8.27 30.25
CA VAL A 509 3.75 -6.83 30.09
C VAL A 509 2.46 -6.06 30.35
N ALA A 510 2.55 -4.93 31.05
CA ALA A 510 1.47 -3.96 31.20
C ALA A 510 2.00 -2.54 31.09
N GLY A 511 1.18 -1.59 30.70
CA GLY A 511 1.60 -0.20 30.46
C GLY A 511 0.83 0.42 29.31
N ASN A 512 0.86 1.75 29.16
CA ASN A 512 0.29 2.52 28.02
C ASN A 512 -0.97 1.93 27.35
N ASN A 513 -1.96 1.51 28.15
CA ASN A 513 -3.20 0.89 27.70
C ASN A 513 -2.99 -0.27 26.69
N LEU A 514 -1.96 -1.09 26.92
CA LEU A 514 -1.65 -2.23 26.07
C LEU A 514 -2.79 -3.25 26.07
N GLU A 515 -3.18 -3.64 24.87
CA GLU A 515 -4.18 -4.67 24.59
C GLU A 515 -3.50 -5.84 23.86
N SER A 516 -3.83 -7.07 24.25
CA SER A 516 -3.16 -8.26 23.71
C SER A 516 -3.70 -8.62 22.34
N GLY A 517 -2.87 -8.58 21.31
CA GLY A 517 -3.09 -9.16 19.98
C GLY A 517 -2.94 -10.68 19.94
N GLY A 518 -2.73 -11.36 21.07
CA GLY A 518 -2.52 -12.80 21.11
C GLY A 518 -1.08 -13.23 20.80
N VAL A 519 -0.88 -14.55 20.78
CA VAL A 519 0.45 -15.18 20.70
C VAL A 519 0.76 -15.60 19.27
N GLN A 520 2.01 -15.37 18.89
CA GLN A 520 2.50 -15.52 17.55
C GLN A 520 3.90 -16.08 17.51
N ASP A 521 4.12 -17.03 16.61
CA ASP A 521 5.43 -17.65 16.47
C ASP A 521 6.35 -16.78 15.62
N VAL A 522 7.50 -16.41 16.19
CA VAL A 522 8.55 -15.72 15.45
C VAL A 522 9.85 -16.51 15.56
N GLN A 523 10.28 -17.08 14.43
CA GLN A 523 11.47 -17.92 14.32
C GLN A 523 11.48 -19.08 15.36
N GLY A 524 10.32 -19.68 15.63
CA GLY A 524 10.16 -20.79 16.57
C GLY A 524 10.05 -20.37 18.05
N THR A 525 9.95 -19.07 18.32
CA THR A 525 9.70 -18.53 19.67
C THR A 525 8.32 -17.88 19.71
N PRO A 526 7.41 -18.32 20.60
CA PRO A 526 6.12 -17.68 20.75
C PRO A 526 6.27 -16.31 21.44
N TYR A 527 5.76 -15.26 20.81
CA TYR A 527 5.66 -13.90 21.33
C TYR A 527 4.20 -13.53 21.48
N GLU A 528 3.82 -13.03 22.65
CA GLU A 528 2.62 -12.22 22.81
C GLU A 528 2.85 -10.86 22.18
N VAL A 529 1.94 -10.49 21.27
CA VAL A 529 1.91 -9.18 20.62
C VAL A 529 0.93 -8.32 21.38
N LEU A 530 1.33 -7.11 21.72
CA LEU A 530 0.52 -6.16 22.46
C LEU A 530 0.50 -4.84 21.69
N SER A 531 -0.66 -4.23 21.52
CA SER A 531 -0.80 -2.91 20.90
C SER A 531 -1.22 -1.88 21.91
N GLY A 532 -0.60 -0.71 21.87
CA GLY A 532 -0.92 0.42 22.74
C GLY A 532 -1.51 1.59 21.97
N GLU A 533 -2.18 2.48 22.71
CA GLU A 533 -2.72 3.75 22.19
C GLU A 533 -1.60 4.75 21.86
N SER A 534 -1.98 5.85 21.19
CA SER A 534 -1.06 6.93 20.88
C SER A 534 -0.45 7.56 22.13
N ILE A 535 0.85 7.87 22.10
CA ILE A 535 1.56 8.57 23.19
C ILE A 535 1.82 10.01 22.73
N PRO A 536 1.24 11.03 23.38
CA PRO A 536 1.51 12.43 23.05
C PRO A 536 2.98 12.81 23.21
N ALA A 537 3.43 13.77 22.41
CA ALA A 537 4.78 14.31 22.52
C ALA A 537 5.04 14.87 23.93
N GLY A 538 6.17 14.49 24.53
CA GLY A 538 6.58 14.85 25.88
C GLY A 538 6.05 13.95 26.99
N GLU A 539 5.19 12.97 26.68
CA GLU A 539 4.77 11.93 27.64
C GLU A 539 5.75 10.75 27.64
N ASN A 540 5.62 9.87 28.65
CA ASN A 540 6.49 8.72 28.81
C ASN A 540 5.86 7.45 28.21
N LEU A 541 6.65 6.71 27.43
CA LEU A 541 6.48 5.27 27.32
C LEU A 541 6.76 4.67 28.70
N THR A 542 5.82 3.90 29.24
CA THR A 542 5.90 3.25 30.55
C THR A 542 5.41 1.81 30.44
N LEU A 543 6.36 0.87 30.34
CA LEU A 543 6.08 -0.56 30.27
C LEU A 543 6.61 -1.26 31.53
N ARG A 544 5.80 -2.16 32.09
CA ARG A 544 6.16 -2.97 33.24
C ARG A 544 6.09 -4.44 32.88
N LEU A 545 7.24 -5.09 32.94
CA LEU A 545 7.39 -6.53 32.77
C LEU A 545 7.41 -7.17 34.15
N ASP A 546 6.56 -8.16 34.38
CA ASP A 546 6.53 -8.94 35.62
C ASP A 546 6.52 -10.43 35.31
N GLY A 547 7.21 -11.23 36.13
CA GLY A 547 7.17 -12.70 36.03
C GLY A 547 8.53 -13.36 36.09
N LYS A 548 8.55 -14.69 36.02
CA LYS A 548 9.80 -15.47 36.02
C LYS A 548 9.90 -16.22 34.70
N PRO A 549 10.86 -15.88 33.82
CA PRO A 549 10.97 -16.50 32.52
C PRO A 549 11.31 -17.98 32.65
N ASN A 550 10.52 -18.82 31.97
CA ASN A 550 10.78 -20.25 31.82
C ASN A 550 11.64 -20.50 30.58
N LEU A 551 12.94 -20.26 30.72
CA LEU A 551 13.92 -20.50 29.66
C LEU A 551 14.16 -22.01 29.55
N GLY A 552 13.47 -22.68 28.64
CA GLY A 552 13.71 -24.10 28.34
C GLY A 552 15.12 -24.36 27.80
N GLU A 553 15.56 -25.64 27.75
CA GLU A 553 16.89 -26.01 27.22
C GLU A 553 17.14 -25.57 25.75
N ALA A 554 16.09 -25.16 25.03
CA ALA A 554 16.15 -24.64 23.66
C ALA A 554 16.56 -23.16 23.54
N SER A 555 16.46 -22.35 24.60
CA SER A 555 16.76 -20.91 24.55
C SER A 555 18.26 -20.57 24.62
N ALA A 556 19.14 -21.58 24.67
CA ALA A 556 20.59 -21.40 24.75
C ALA A 556 21.29 -21.23 23.39
N ILE A 557 20.56 -21.19 22.26
CA ILE A 557 21.17 -21.16 20.92
C ILE A 557 20.54 -20.08 20.03
N SER A 558 20.97 -18.83 20.22
CA SER A 558 21.13 -17.82 19.16
C SER A 558 21.93 -16.62 19.70
N THR A 559 23.16 -16.86 20.15
CA THR A 559 24.08 -15.80 20.59
C THR A 559 24.83 -15.17 19.41
N GLY A 560 24.11 -14.83 18.34
CA GLY A 560 24.65 -14.13 17.16
C GLY A 560 24.10 -12.71 17.09
N SER A 561 24.98 -11.70 17.04
CA SER A 561 24.59 -10.28 17.07
C SER A 561 23.79 -9.81 15.84
N SER A 562 23.64 -10.65 14.81
CA SER A 562 22.84 -10.38 13.61
C SER A 562 21.44 -11.03 13.66
N SER A 563 21.20 -11.98 14.57
CA SER A 563 19.93 -12.73 14.64
C SER A 563 18.81 -11.92 15.29
N SER A 564 19.10 -11.20 16.38
CA SER A 564 18.15 -10.40 17.15
C SER A 564 17.60 -9.18 16.40
N LEU A 565 18.35 -8.67 15.43
CA LEU A 565 17.93 -7.59 14.53
C LEU A 565 17.17 -8.10 13.30
N ALA A 566 17.49 -9.30 12.80
CA ALA A 566 16.68 -10.00 11.80
C ALA A 566 15.32 -10.47 12.36
N ILE A 567 15.24 -10.70 13.68
CA ILE A 567 13.99 -10.96 14.40
C ILE A 567 13.08 -9.72 14.34
N GLY A 568 13.60 -8.49 14.46
CA GLY A 568 12.79 -7.26 14.37
C GLY A 568 11.95 -7.12 13.08
N LEU A 569 12.46 -7.56 11.93
CA LEU A 569 11.73 -7.52 10.64
C LEU A 569 10.76 -8.71 10.46
N GLY A 570 11.11 -9.89 10.96
CA GLY A 570 10.22 -11.07 10.91
C GLY A 570 9.07 -10.98 11.90
N VAL A 571 9.32 -10.42 13.08
CA VAL A 571 8.36 -10.21 14.17
C VAL A 571 7.27 -9.20 13.76
N LEU A 572 7.62 -8.18 12.99
CA LEU A 572 6.73 -7.12 12.51
C LEU A 572 5.60 -7.65 11.62
N GLY A 573 5.91 -8.63 10.76
CA GLY A 573 4.92 -9.29 9.91
C GLY A 573 3.94 -10.18 10.67
N VAL A 574 4.41 -10.83 11.74
CA VAL A 574 3.51 -11.64 12.56
C VAL A 574 2.64 -10.69 13.39
N ALA A 575 3.22 -9.71 14.12
CA ALA A 575 2.49 -8.86 15.07
C ALA A 575 1.19 -8.24 14.52
N LEU A 576 1.23 -7.83 13.25
CA LEU A 576 0.08 -7.30 12.51
C LEU A 576 -1.09 -8.30 12.37
N LEU A 577 -0.80 -9.60 12.19
CA LEU A 577 -1.79 -10.68 12.11
C LEU A 577 -2.47 -10.96 13.47
N GLY A 578 -1.79 -10.67 14.59
CA GLY A 578 -2.27 -10.99 15.94
C GLY A 578 -3.29 -9.96 16.39
N VAL A 579 -2.92 -8.69 16.25
CA VAL A 579 -3.79 -7.54 16.52
C VAL A 579 -5.08 -7.64 15.68
N GLY A 580 -4.98 -8.05 14.40
CA GLY A 580 -6.14 -8.34 13.56
C GLY A 580 -7.02 -9.48 14.08
N GLY A 581 -6.42 -10.59 14.54
CA GLY A 581 -7.16 -11.70 15.15
C GLY A 581 -7.82 -11.36 16.49
N TRP A 582 -7.25 -10.43 17.26
CA TRP A 582 -7.81 -10.00 18.53
C TRP A 582 -8.96 -9.00 18.37
N LEU A 583 -8.85 -8.04 17.43
CA LEU A 583 -9.96 -7.16 17.08
C LEU A 583 -11.18 -7.96 16.59
N PHE A 584 -10.94 -9.03 15.83
CA PHE A 584 -11.98 -9.97 15.39
C PHE A 584 -12.58 -10.81 16.54
N ARG A 585 -11.80 -11.10 17.59
CA ARG A 585 -12.28 -11.91 18.73
C ARG A 585 -12.97 -11.07 19.81
N ARG A 586 -12.61 -9.80 19.97
CA ARG A 586 -13.26 -8.83 20.85
C ARG A 586 -14.65 -8.44 20.34
N SER A 587 -14.86 -8.38 19.03
CA SER A 587 -16.19 -8.23 18.44
C SER A 587 -17.05 -9.49 18.63
N SER A 588 -16.44 -10.68 18.62
CA SER A 588 -17.17 -11.95 18.71
C SER A 588 -17.51 -12.40 20.16
N GLN A 589 -16.73 -12.01 21.18
CA GLN A 589 -16.97 -12.42 22.57
C GLN A 589 -17.94 -11.51 23.36
N ARG A 590 -18.20 -10.30 22.87
CA ARG A 590 -19.23 -9.42 23.46
C ARG A 590 -20.65 -9.84 23.04
N VAL A 591 -20.73 -10.69 22.02
CA VAL A 591 -21.97 -11.16 21.39
C VAL A 591 -22.44 -12.47 22.03
N THR A 592 -21.54 -13.35 22.48
CA THR A 592 -21.86 -14.73 22.88
C THR A 592 -22.52 -14.91 24.26
N ASP A 593 -22.23 -14.05 25.24
CA ASP A 593 -22.84 -14.14 26.60
C ASP A 593 -24.21 -13.44 26.69
N GLU A 594 -24.55 -12.60 25.70
CA GLU A 594 -25.86 -11.92 25.59
C GLU A 594 -26.78 -12.63 24.57
N GLU A 595 -26.24 -13.21 23.48
CA GLU A 595 -26.95 -14.07 22.52
C GLU A 595 -27.50 -15.35 23.17
N THR A 596 -26.76 -16.02 24.06
CA THR A 596 -27.19 -17.33 24.60
C THR A 596 -28.44 -17.27 25.50
N LEU A 597 -28.85 -16.09 25.96
CA LEU A 597 -30.10 -15.88 26.70
C LEU A 597 -31.22 -15.28 25.84
N LEU A 598 -30.90 -14.67 24.69
CA LEU A 598 -31.85 -14.07 23.74
C LEU A 598 -32.26 -15.05 22.63
N ASP A 599 -31.34 -15.92 22.17
CA ASP A 599 -31.57 -16.91 21.11
C ASP A 599 -32.58 -18.01 21.50
N VAL A 600 -32.80 -18.22 22.80
CA VAL A 600 -33.78 -19.22 23.28
C VAL A 600 -35.21 -18.67 23.23
N GLU A 601 -35.40 -17.35 23.24
CA GLU A 601 -36.72 -16.72 23.19
C GLU A 601 -37.13 -16.28 21.76
N GLU A 602 -36.17 -15.99 20.86
CA GLU A 602 -36.47 -15.52 19.50
C GLU A 602 -36.63 -16.64 18.44
N GLU A 603 -35.97 -17.80 18.59
CA GLU A 603 -36.16 -18.94 17.65
C GLU A 603 -37.54 -19.65 17.79
N GLU A 604 -38.31 -19.39 18.86
CA GLU A 604 -39.69 -19.89 18.98
C GLU A 604 -40.70 -19.09 18.12
N ALA A 605 -40.34 -17.91 17.62
CA ALA A 605 -41.25 -17.01 16.92
C ALA A 605 -41.29 -17.16 15.39
N GLU A 606 -40.23 -17.66 14.75
CA GLU A 606 -40.03 -17.52 13.30
C GLU A 606 -40.60 -18.67 12.42
N PHE A 607 -41.29 -19.65 13.01
CA PHE A 607 -42.02 -20.70 12.25
C PHE A 607 -43.52 -20.79 12.59
N ALA A 608 -44.05 -19.80 13.32
CA ALA A 608 -45.44 -19.82 13.78
C ALA A 608 -46.48 -19.50 12.70
N ASP A 609 -46.11 -18.78 11.63
CA ASP A 609 -47.06 -18.22 10.65
C ASP A 609 -46.80 -18.65 9.19
N VAL A 610 -46.80 -19.96 8.93
CA VAL A 610 -47.03 -20.47 7.55
C VAL A 610 -48.54 -20.63 7.36
N ASP A 611 -49.22 -19.53 7.04
CA ASP A 611 -50.62 -19.55 6.60
C ASP A 611 -50.67 -20.02 5.13
N GLY A 612 -50.54 -21.34 4.95
CA GLY A 612 -50.56 -22.01 3.65
C GLY A 612 -51.68 -23.04 3.56
N ASP A 613 -52.26 -23.21 2.37
CA ASP A 613 -53.19 -24.32 2.10
C ASP A 613 -52.51 -25.69 2.30
N ALA A 614 -53.31 -26.77 2.39
CA ALA A 614 -52.80 -28.11 2.67
C ALA A 614 -51.75 -28.62 1.64
N GLU A 615 -51.71 -28.06 0.44
CA GLU A 615 -50.75 -28.40 -0.61
C GLU A 615 -49.39 -27.71 -0.31
N SER A 616 -49.40 -26.43 0.02
CA SER A 616 -48.19 -25.68 0.41
C SER A 616 -47.54 -26.19 1.71
N LEU A 617 -48.34 -26.62 2.69
CA LEU A 617 -47.82 -27.24 3.92
C LEU A 617 -47.19 -28.61 3.64
N MET A 618 -47.70 -29.36 2.65
CA MET A 618 -47.09 -30.62 2.22
C MET A 618 -45.75 -30.36 1.52
N ASP A 619 -45.68 -29.36 0.64
CA ASP A 619 -44.47 -28.97 -0.06
C ASP A 619 -43.39 -28.47 0.91
N ALA A 620 -43.76 -27.72 1.93
CA ALA A 620 -42.86 -27.30 3.00
C ALA A 620 -42.26 -28.49 3.78
N ILE A 621 -43.07 -29.53 4.06
CA ILE A 621 -42.58 -30.76 4.70
C ILE A 621 -41.62 -31.52 3.76
N ILE A 622 -41.90 -31.55 2.45
CA ILE A 622 -41.04 -32.21 1.47
C ILE A 622 -39.69 -31.48 1.35
N ALA A 623 -39.71 -30.15 1.23
CA ALA A 623 -38.49 -29.33 1.19
C ALA A 623 -37.64 -29.52 2.46
N LEU A 624 -38.29 -29.53 3.64
CA LEU A 624 -37.62 -29.79 4.90
C LEU A 624 -37.02 -31.21 4.98
N ASP A 625 -37.73 -32.22 4.46
CA ASP A 625 -37.24 -33.60 4.37
C ASP A 625 -36.03 -33.74 3.41
N ASP A 626 -35.91 -32.89 2.39
CA ASP A 626 -34.79 -32.91 1.45
C ASP A 626 -33.56 -32.18 2.01
N HIS A 627 -33.73 -31.02 2.66
CA HIS A 627 -32.63 -30.33 3.34
C HIS A 627 -31.98 -31.17 4.47
N PHE A 628 -32.79 -31.97 5.18
CA PHE A 628 -32.23 -32.89 6.18
C PHE A 628 -31.43 -34.04 5.54
N LYS A 629 -31.86 -34.56 4.38
CA LYS A 629 -31.13 -35.62 3.68
C LYS A 629 -29.80 -35.14 3.07
N THR A 630 -29.71 -33.87 2.69
CA THR A 630 -28.48 -33.28 2.15
C THR A 630 -27.47 -32.91 3.24
N GLY A 631 -27.86 -32.96 4.51
CA GLY A 631 -27.01 -32.64 5.65
C GLY A 631 -26.99 -31.15 6.01
N ASP A 632 -27.84 -30.36 5.36
CA ASP A 632 -27.93 -28.90 5.53
C ASP A 632 -28.69 -28.51 6.81
N LEU A 633 -29.27 -29.49 7.53
CA LEU A 633 -30.00 -29.26 8.77
C LEU A 633 -29.61 -30.25 9.88
N PRO A 634 -29.41 -29.79 11.13
CA PRO A 634 -29.23 -30.65 12.29
C PRO A 634 -30.50 -31.47 12.60
N GLU A 635 -30.33 -32.73 13.05
CA GLU A 635 -31.44 -33.68 13.30
C GLU A 635 -32.47 -33.15 14.29
N GLU A 636 -32.05 -32.44 15.32
CA GLU A 636 -32.94 -31.91 16.35
C GLU A 636 -33.84 -30.78 15.81
N ALA A 637 -33.27 -29.88 15.00
CA ALA A 637 -34.00 -28.80 14.33
C ALA A 637 -34.98 -29.36 13.30
N TYR A 638 -34.58 -30.40 12.56
CA TYR A 638 -35.42 -31.10 11.61
C TYR A 638 -36.66 -31.73 12.27
N LEU A 639 -36.48 -32.48 13.37
CA LEU A 639 -37.58 -33.16 14.05
C LEU A 639 -38.59 -32.19 14.65
N ARG A 640 -38.12 -31.06 15.22
CA ARG A 640 -39.00 -30.01 15.77
C ARG A 640 -39.81 -29.31 14.68
N ARG A 641 -39.15 -28.78 13.64
CA ARG A 641 -39.82 -28.06 12.54
C ARG A 641 -40.84 -28.93 11.80
N ARG A 642 -40.51 -30.22 11.61
CA ARG A 642 -41.41 -31.19 10.97
C ARG A 642 -42.65 -31.53 11.81
N ALA A 643 -42.55 -31.50 13.13
CA ALA A 643 -43.70 -31.74 14.01
C ALA A 643 -44.71 -30.60 13.95
N VAL A 644 -44.24 -29.35 13.89
CA VAL A 644 -45.08 -28.14 13.77
C VAL A 644 -45.84 -28.13 12.45
N LEU A 645 -45.15 -28.33 11.32
CA LEU A 645 -45.78 -28.36 10.00
C LEU A 645 -46.81 -29.48 9.85
N LYS A 646 -46.55 -30.66 10.45
CA LYS A 646 -47.52 -31.77 10.46
C LYS A 646 -48.77 -31.48 11.27
N GLU A 647 -48.63 -30.77 12.38
CA GLU A 647 -49.76 -30.39 13.23
C GLU A 647 -50.61 -29.29 12.56
N GLN A 648 -49.97 -28.35 11.86
CA GLN A 648 -50.66 -27.35 11.03
C GLN A 648 -51.41 -28.02 9.85
N LEU A 649 -50.76 -28.96 9.15
CA LEU A 649 -51.38 -29.73 8.08
C LEU A 649 -52.57 -30.58 8.58
N ARG A 650 -52.45 -31.18 9.78
CA ARG A 650 -53.54 -31.93 10.40
C ARG A 650 -54.76 -31.04 10.65
N LYS A 651 -54.57 -29.81 11.15
CA LYS A 651 -55.65 -28.85 11.40
C LYS A 651 -56.34 -28.34 10.12
N GLN A 652 -55.65 -28.36 8.98
CA GLN A 652 -56.22 -27.99 7.67
C GLN A 652 -56.99 -29.13 6.98
N LEU A 653 -56.77 -30.37 7.41
CA LEU A 653 -57.40 -31.58 6.84
C LEU A 653 -58.57 -32.13 7.69
N GLU A 654 -58.81 -31.55 8.87
CA GLU A 654 -59.98 -31.78 9.74
C GLU A 654 -61.12 -30.80 9.44
#